data_AF-A0A4Z1L2F4-F1
#
_entry.id   AF-A0A4Z1L2F4-F1
#
_cell.length_a   1.000
_cell.length_b   1.000
_cell.length_c   1.000
_cell.angle_alpha   90.00
_cell.angle_beta   90.00
_cell.angle_gamma   90.00
#
_symmetry.space_group_name_H-M   'P 1'
#
loop_
_entity.id
_entity.type
_entity.pdbx_description
1 polymer ?
#
loop_
_entity_poly.entity_id
_entity_poly.type
_entity_poly.pdbx_seq_one_letter_code
_entity_poly.pdbx_strand_id
1 'polypeptide(L)'
;MVDIRIDKNLFQERLSHFISSWKADKRGGDAVFNGANSILVLMGKTEDVASFQKNNAIHFWLLGYEFPATLFLFTVDSLYIVTTAKKAKHLEPLKGGKIPLEVLVRGKDAAANEKLFTKIADVIKSSGKKVGILPKDTSSGPFIDEWKKIYTEIKDVEEVDIAPALSSAALAVKDENELRAMRNSSKACTALMNPYFVEEMSGILDEEKKVKHSALANKVDGKLDDAKFWTSVELPNKQRMPNDFDSSQLDWTHGPIIQSGGKYDLKMSAQVDDELLHAGVIICSMGLRYKTYCSLIGRTYLVDPNKSQESNYKFLLQVHNLVMKEIRDGVHVKDIYAKALALIRTKKPELEKHFLKNVGAGIGIETRDPTLLLNAKSTRSLKDGMTLCVTTGFNDIENKDPQDKKSKIYSLVLSDTVRVTQAEPVIFTGDAPSELDATSFFFKDEEDEPAPEPKATKARKDSSVGAVAAKNITKTKLRGERSTQVDEGAEARRREHQKELAKRKQAEGLARFAEATGDQNGVAVKKFKRFESYKRENQFPPKIRDLAIVMDAKNSTVVFPIMGRPVPFHIQTIKNASKSDEGEFSYLRINFLSPGQGVGRKDDQPFEDASAHFVRSLTFRSHDGDRFQDIANQIGNMKKDAVKREQEKKDMEDVVEQDKLVEIRNRRPIVMDNVFIRPAMDGKRVPGKVEIHQNGLRYQSPLNLQHRVDILFSNVKHLFFQPCDHELIVIIHVHLKDPILIGKKKTKDVQFYREATDIQFDETGNRKRKYRYGDEEEFEAEQEERRRRADLDR
;
A
#
# COMPACT_ATOMS: atom_id res chain seq x y z
N MET A 1 -12.28 25.03 -7.97
CA MET A 1 -13.17 24.43 -6.96
C MET A 1 -14.27 23.77 -7.77
N VAL A 2 -14.51 22.47 -7.60
CA VAL A 2 -15.72 21.86 -8.20
C VAL A 2 -16.91 22.53 -7.54
N ASP A 3 -17.81 23.10 -8.33
CA ASP A 3 -18.99 23.78 -7.80
C ASP A 3 -19.88 22.74 -7.11
N ILE A 4 -20.25 22.98 -5.84
CA ILE A 4 -21.08 22.04 -5.07
C ILE A 4 -22.50 22.16 -5.58
N ARG A 5 -22.93 21.15 -6.35
CA ARG A 5 -24.28 21.08 -6.92
C ARG A 5 -25.05 19.92 -6.30
N ILE A 6 -26.04 20.25 -5.49
CA ILE A 6 -26.93 19.26 -4.87
C ILE A 6 -28.20 19.15 -5.72
N ASP A 7 -28.57 17.92 -6.10
CA ASP A 7 -29.81 17.66 -6.83
C ASP A 7 -31.01 17.78 -5.88
N LYS A 8 -31.79 18.85 -6.06
CA LYS A 8 -32.98 19.13 -5.25
C LYS A 8 -34.04 18.04 -5.36
N ASN A 9 -34.27 17.51 -6.55
CA ASN A 9 -35.34 16.53 -6.78
C ASN A 9 -34.98 15.22 -6.11
N LEU A 10 -33.74 14.76 -6.31
CA LEU A 10 -33.24 13.55 -5.68
C LEU A 10 -33.21 13.68 -4.15
N PHE A 11 -32.77 14.82 -3.61
CA PHE A 11 -32.81 15.10 -2.17
C PHE A 11 -34.24 14.96 -1.60
N GLN A 12 -35.22 15.58 -2.26
CA GLN A 12 -36.61 15.56 -1.80
C GLN A 12 -37.27 14.20 -1.96
N GLU A 13 -36.94 13.45 -3.02
CA GLU A 13 -37.39 12.09 -3.23
C GLU A 13 -36.87 11.16 -2.14
N ARG A 14 -35.55 11.17 -1.89
CA ARG A 14 -34.89 10.38 -0.85
C ARG A 14 -35.42 10.70 0.54
N LEU A 15 -35.55 11.99 0.88
CA LEU A 15 -36.13 12.42 2.15
C LEU A 15 -37.59 11.97 2.29
N SER A 16 -38.41 12.12 1.25
CA SER A 16 -39.82 11.69 1.26
C SER A 16 -39.94 10.18 1.42
N HIS A 17 -39.09 9.40 0.75
CA HIS A 17 -39.05 7.94 0.87
C HIS A 17 -38.69 7.51 2.29
N PHE A 18 -37.66 8.12 2.89
CA PHE A 18 -37.24 7.84 4.25
C PHE A 18 -38.35 8.12 5.27
N ILE A 19 -38.98 9.29 5.20
CA ILE A 19 -40.10 9.66 6.09
C ILE A 19 -41.33 8.77 5.86
N SER A 20 -41.63 8.38 4.61
CA SER A 20 -42.74 7.48 4.31
C SER A 20 -42.52 6.08 4.90
N SER A 21 -41.28 5.59 4.81
CA SER A 21 -40.87 4.32 5.42
C SER A 21 -40.99 4.36 6.95
N TRP A 22 -40.58 5.48 7.57
CA TRP A 22 -40.74 5.68 9.01
C TRP A 22 -42.21 5.71 9.43
N LYS A 23 -43.06 6.47 8.71
CA LYS A 23 -44.52 6.49 8.96
C LYS A 23 -45.16 5.11 8.79
N ALA A 24 -44.68 4.30 7.85
CA ALA A 24 -45.17 2.94 7.65
C ALA A 24 -44.77 2.00 8.80
N ASP A 25 -43.50 2.06 9.24
CA ASP A 25 -43.01 1.26 10.38
C ASP A 25 -43.76 1.61 11.67
N LYS A 26 -44.00 2.91 11.90
CA LYS A 26 -44.78 3.40 13.05
C LYS A 26 -46.21 2.84 13.07
N ARG A 27 -46.86 2.72 11.90
CA ARG A 27 -48.17 2.05 11.79
C ARG A 27 -48.08 0.53 11.97
N GLY A 28 -46.92 -0.05 11.67
CA GLY A 28 -46.64 -1.49 11.75
C GLY A 28 -46.11 -1.98 13.09
N GLY A 29 -46.06 -1.12 14.12
CA GLY A 29 -45.61 -1.49 15.47
C GLY A 29 -44.14 -1.20 15.77
N ASP A 30 -43.50 -0.29 15.02
CA ASP A 30 -42.17 0.28 15.32
C ASP A 30 -41.02 -0.75 15.38
N ALA A 31 -41.06 -1.75 14.49
CA ALA A 31 -40.10 -2.84 14.48
C ALA A 31 -38.68 -2.42 14.04
N VAL A 32 -38.54 -1.34 13.28
CA VAL A 32 -37.27 -0.93 12.65
C VAL A 32 -36.75 0.39 13.20
N PHE A 33 -37.64 1.36 13.41
CA PHE A 33 -37.32 2.69 13.93
C PHE A 33 -37.33 2.75 15.47
N ASN A 34 -37.60 1.62 16.13
CA ASN A 34 -37.56 1.46 17.60
C ASN A 34 -38.43 2.48 18.35
N GLY A 35 -39.51 2.96 17.73
CA GLY A 35 -40.44 3.93 18.31
C GLY A 35 -39.90 5.35 18.37
N ALA A 36 -38.80 5.65 17.67
CA ALA A 36 -38.23 7.00 17.63
C ALA A 36 -39.28 8.04 17.19
N ASN A 37 -39.29 9.17 17.88
CA ASN A 37 -40.10 10.35 17.56
C ASN A 37 -39.31 11.39 16.75
N SER A 38 -38.01 11.47 17.01
CA SER A 38 -37.04 12.29 16.27
C SER A 38 -35.76 11.49 16.10
N ILE A 39 -35.02 11.72 15.00
CA ILE A 39 -33.75 11.04 14.73
C ILE A 39 -32.65 12.08 14.62
N LEU A 40 -31.64 11.93 15.46
CA LEU A 40 -30.49 12.82 15.52
C LEU A 40 -29.30 12.15 14.83
N VAL A 41 -28.73 12.83 13.84
CA VAL A 41 -27.45 12.45 13.21
C VAL A 41 -26.48 13.62 13.31
N LEU A 42 -25.31 13.35 13.87
CA LEU A 42 -24.28 14.34 14.10
C LEU A 42 -23.12 14.12 13.13
N MET A 43 -22.58 15.22 12.62
CA MET A 43 -21.36 15.23 11.84
C MET A 43 -20.34 16.17 12.47
N GLY A 44 -19.26 15.59 12.99
CA GLY A 44 -18.17 16.30 13.65
C GLY A 44 -17.11 16.84 12.69
N LYS A 45 -15.86 16.86 13.17
CA LYS A 45 -14.67 17.09 12.34
C LYS A 45 -14.43 15.88 11.44
N THR A 46 -13.97 16.11 10.21
CA THR A 46 -13.47 15.04 9.33
C THR A 46 -12.20 14.44 9.91
N GLU A 47 -12.13 13.12 9.96
CA GLU A 47 -10.92 12.39 10.31
C GLU A 47 -9.95 12.34 9.13
N ASP A 48 -8.65 12.15 9.41
CA ASP A 48 -7.61 12.07 8.37
C ASP A 48 -7.70 10.73 7.58
N VAL A 49 -8.29 9.70 8.18
CA VAL A 49 -8.60 8.42 7.53
C VAL A 49 -10.05 8.43 7.10
N ALA A 50 -10.32 8.15 5.82
CA ALA A 50 -11.67 8.07 5.31
C ALA A 50 -12.45 6.97 6.05
N SER A 51 -13.46 7.36 6.82
CA SER A 51 -14.35 6.47 7.57
C SER A 51 -15.73 6.59 6.94
N PHE A 52 -16.36 5.48 6.53
CA PHE A 52 -17.67 5.47 5.87
C PHE A 52 -18.71 4.86 6.82
N GLN A 53 -19.18 5.67 7.76
CA GLN A 53 -20.11 5.29 8.82
C GLN A 53 -21.51 5.85 8.54
N LYS A 54 -22.51 5.44 9.34
CA LYS A 54 -23.90 5.89 9.17
C LYS A 54 -24.05 7.42 9.19
N ASN A 55 -23.26 8.11 10.00
CA ASN A 55 -23.31 9.56 10.14
C ASN A 55 -22.94 10.29 8.84
N ASN A 56 -21.89 9.90 8.13
CA ASN A 56 -21.58 10.54 6.84
C ASN A 56 -22.26 9.89 5.65
N ALA A 57 -22.61 8.60 5.74
CA ALA A 57 -23.36 7.92 4.71
C ALA A 57 -24.71 8.60 4.43
N ILE A 58 -25.43 9.05 5.47
CA ILE A 58 -26.70 9.77 5.26
C ILE A 58 -26.51 11.15 4.62
N HIS A 59 -25.39 11.82 4.89
CA HIS A 59 -25.04 13.08 4.21
C HIS A 59 -24.79 12.84 2.72
N PHE A 60 -23.99 11.84 2.39
CA PHE A 60 -23.76 11.47 1.00
C PHE A 60 -25.02 11.01 0.29
N TRP A 61 -25.90 10.27 0.97
CA TRP A 61 -27.16 9.83 0.42
C TRP A 61 -28.13 10.99 0.18
N LEU A 62 -28.28 11.93 1.10
CA LEU A 62 -29.18 13.07 0.87
C LEU A 62 -28.58 14.12 -0.04
N LEU A 63 -27.32 14.50 0.19
CA LEU A 63 -26.71 15.70 -0.39
C LEU A 63 -25.72 15.40 -1.51
N GLY A 64 -25.23 14.16 -1.64
CA GLY A 64 -24.10 13.80 -2.51
C GLY A 64 -22.73 14.19 -1.94
N TYR A 65 -22.70 14.90 -0.81
CA TYR A 65 -21.49 15.42 -0.18
C TYR A 65 -21.55 15.30 1.34
N GLU A 66 -20.40 15.14 1.98
CA GLU A 66 -20.27 15.24 3.42
C GLU A 66 -20.21 16.70 3.87
N PHE A 67 -20.96 17.04 4.92
CA PHE A 67 -21.00 18.38 5.48
C PHE A 67 -20.49 18.33 6.93
N PRO A 68 -19.19 18.63 7.19
CA PRO A 68 -18.63 18.60 8.54
C PRO A 68 -19.33 19.58 9.48
N ALA A 69 -19.18 19.44 10.81
CA ALA A 69 -19.77 20.37 11.79
C ALA A 69 -21.23 20.72 11.47
N THR A 70 -22.06 19.69 11.28
CA THR A 70 -23.46 19.80 10.88
C THR A 70 -24.30 18.80 11.68
N LEU A 71 -25.51 19.18 12.05
CA LEU A 71 -26.47 18.34 12.76
C LEU A 71 -27.71 18.20 11.89
N PHE A 72 -28.17 16.96 11.69
CA PHE A 72 -29.48 16.65 11.12
C PHE A 72 -30.39 16.17 12.24
N LEU A 73 -31.56 16.80 12.36
CA LEU A 73 -32.66 16.30 13.18
C LEU A 73 -33.83 16.01 12.25
N PHE A 74 -34.12 14.73 12.05
CA PHE A 74 -35.30 14.29 11.33
C PHE A 74 -36.47 14.17 12.30
N THR A 75 -37.63 14.65 11.88
CA THR A 75 -38.93 14.33 12.48
C THR A 75 -39.83 13.78 11.38
N VAL A 76 -41.00 13.25 11.72
CA VAL A 76 -41.97 12.78 10.72
C VAL A 76 -42.56 13.90 9.86
N ASP A 77 -42.38 15.15 10.27
CA ASP A 77 -42.97 16.33 9.63
C ASP A 77 -41.95 17.25 8.99
N SER A 78 -40.72 17.33 9.52
CA SER A 78 -39.68 18.26 9.05
C SER A 78 -38.28 17.70 9.23
N LEU A 79 -37.34 18.16 8.40
CA LEU A 79 -35.89 18.00 8.60
C LEU A 79 -35.29 19.34 9.04
N TYR A 80 -34.59 19.34 10.17
CA TYR A 80 -33.83 20.48 10.66
C TYR A 80 -32.34 20.25 10.42
N ILE A 81 -31.64 21.24 9.87
CA ILE A 81 -30.19 21.20 9.64
C ILE A 81 -29.52 22.39 10.32
N VAL A 82 -28.67 22.13 11.31
CA VAL A 82 -27.80 23.16 11.90
C VAL A 82 -26.44 23.11 11.23
N THR A 83 -26.02 24.19 10.58
CA THR A 83 -24.72 24.26 9.89
C THR A 83 -24.20 25.69 9.76
N THR A 84 -23.03 25.88 9.14
CA THR A 84 -22.42 27.21 8.95
C THR A 84 -23.07 27.98 7.79
N ALA A 85 -22.98 29.31 7.80
CA ALA A 85 -23.50 30.17 6.74
C ALA A 85 -23.04 29.78 5.32
N LYS A 86 -21.80 29.31 5.16
CA LYS A 86 -21.29 28.86 3.85
C LYS A 86 -22.04 27.62 3.35
N LYS A 87 -22.27 26.65 4.24
CA LYS A 87 -22.96 25.39 3.93
C LYS A 87 -24.45 25.61 3.72
N ALA A 88 -25.06 26.46 4.54
CA ALA A 88 -26.47 26.85 4.42
C ALA A 88 -26.82 27.35 3.02
N LYS A 89 -25.94 28.12 2.36
CA LYS A 89 -26.16 28.59 0.98
C LYS A 89 -26.40 27.47 -0.04
N HIS A 90 -25.84 26.28 0.18
CA HIS A 90 -26.07 25.11 -0.68
C HIS A 90 -27.35 24.35 -0.31
N LEU A 91 -27.87 24.52 0.90
CA LEU A 91 -29.07 23.85 1.42
C LEU A 91 -30.34 24.68 1.21
N GLU A 92 -30.26 26.01 1.21
CA GLU A 92 -31.40 26.91 0.97
C GLU A 92 -32.17 26.58 -0.33
N PRO A 93 -31.50 26.31 -1.48
CA PRO A 93 -32.20 25.94 -2.71
C PRO A 93 -33.04 24.65 -2.61
N LEU A 94 -32.73 23.78 -1.62
CA LEU A 94 -33.40 22.50 -1.43
C LEU A 94 -34.78 22.64 -0.77
N LYS A 95 -35.12 23.80 -0.20
CA LYS A 95 -36.43 24.07 0.42
C LYS A 95 -37.59 24.02 -0.59
N GLY A 96 -38.82 23.87 -0.09
CA GLY A 96 -40.05 23.87 -0.89
C GLY A 96 -40.45 22.51 -1.47
N GLY A 97 -39.93 21.41 -0.92
CA GLY A 97 -40.42 20.06 -1.22
C GLY A 97 -41.51 19.59 -0.26
N LYS A 98 -41.91 18.31 -0.38
CA LYS A 98 -43.00 17.71 0.41
C LYS A 98 -42.72 17.68 1.91
N ILE A 99 -41.45 17.47 2.29
CA ILE A 99 -41.00 17.51 3.68
C ILE A 99 -40.32 18.88 3.89
N PRO A 100 -40.87 19.75 4.75
CA PRO A 100 -40.24 21.00 5.15
C PRO A 100 -38.78 20.80 5.58
N LEU A 101 -37.92 21.67 5.06
CA LEU A 101 -36.51 21.76 5.41
C LEU A 101 -36.25 23.07 6.14
N GLU A 102 -35.82 22.99 7.39
CA GLU A 102 -35.42 24.14 8.19
C GLU A 102 -33.90 24.20 8.34
N VAL A 103 -33.28 25.28 7.86
CA VAL A 103 -31.83 25.48 7.92
C VAL A 103 -31.52 26.52 9.00
N LEU A 104 -30.84 26.08 10.05
CA LEU A 104 -30.41 26.89 11.19
C LEU A 104 -28.93 27.29 11.02
N VAL A 105 -28.71 28.58 10.81
CA VAL A 105 -27.41 29.10 10.37
C VAL A 105 -26.56 29.56 11.56
N ARG A 106 -25.47 28.84 11.81
CA ARG A 106 -24.46 29.20 12.82
C ARG A 106 -23.58 30.36 12.37
N GLY A 107 -23.33 31.26 13.30
CA GLY A 107 -22.46 32.42 13.16
C GLY A 107 -21.25 32.36 14.10
N LYS A 108 -20.61 33.51 14.32
CA LYS A 108 -19.48 33.66 15.24
C LYS A 108 -19.91 33.91 16.70
N ASP A 109 -21.16 34.29 16.93
CA ASP A 109 -21.70 34.57 18.25
C ASP A 109 -22.10 33.26 18.95
N ALA A 110 -21.45 32.97 20.08
CA ALA A 110 -21.68 31.77 20.87
C ALA A 110 -23.10 31.73 21.47
N ALA A 111 -23.60 32.86 21.99
CA ALA A 111 -24.93 32.91 22.61
C ALA A 111 -26.04 32.73 21.58
N ALA A 112 -25.85 33.26 20.36
CA ALA A 112 -26.76 33.00 19.25
C ALA A 112 -26.74 31.53 18.81
N ASN A 113 -25.55 30.91 18.74
CA ASN A 113 -25.41 29.50 18.38
C ASN A 113 -26.05 28.56 19.43
N GLU A 114 -25.93 28.88 20.72
CA GLU A 114 -26.57 28.15 21.82
C GLU A 114 -28.09 28.16 21.71
N LYS A 115 -28.68 29.31 21.33
CA LYS A 115 -30.13 29.40 21.05
C LYS A 115 -30.58 28.50 19.90
N LEU A 116 -29.76 28.31 18.86
CA LEU A 116 -30.08 27.39 17.76
C LEU A 116 -30.15 25.94 18.24
N PHE A 117 -29.21 25.51 19.09
CA PHE A 117 -29.23 24.18 19.66
C PHE A 117 -30.34 24.00 20.71
N THR A 118 -30.66 25.03 21.48
CA THR A 118 -31.82 25.03 22.38
C THR A 118 -33.10 24.78 21.59
N LYS A 119 -33.25 25.43 20.42
CA LYS A 119 -34.37 25.16 19.52
C LYS A 119 -34.44 23.70 19.06
N ILE A 120 -33.31 23.08 18.73
CA ILE A 120 -33.25 21.64 18.38
C ILE A 120 -33.67 20.77 19.58
N ALA A 121 -33.22 21.11 20.79
CA ALA A 121 -33.62 20.42 22.02
C ALA A 121 -35.14 20.53 22.29
N ASP A 122 -35.74 21.69 22.01
CA ASP A 122 -37.19 21.89 22.14
C ASP A 122 -37.98 21.11 21.09
N VAL A 123 -37.47 21.01 19.86
CA VAL A 123 -38.06 20.15 18.81
C VAL A 123 -38.00 18.68 19.23
N ILE A 124 -36.89 18.23 19.81
CA ILE A 124 -36.77 16.86 20.36
C ILE A 124 -37.85 16.62 21.43
N LYS A 125 -37.95 17.50 22.43
CA LYS A 125 -38.92 17.37 23.53
C LYS A 125 -40.37 17.36 23.04
N SER A 126 -40.70 18.19 22.04
CA SER A 126 -42.04 18.28 21.49
C SER A 126 -42.40 17.13 20.54
N SER A 127 -41.40 16.49 19.92
CA SER A 127 -41.62 15.35 19.02
C SER A 127 -42.07 14.09 19.78
N GLY A 128 -41.58 13.91 21.01
CA GLY A 128 -41.98 12.84 21.92
C GLY A 128 -40.84 12.34 22.81
N LYS A 129 -41.05 11.20 23.47
CA LYS A 129 -40.12 10.69 24.49
C LYS A 129 -38.92 9.95 23.92
N LYS A 130 -38.93 9.49 22.67
CA LYS A 130 -37.86 8.66 22.11
C LYS A 130 -37.04 9.38 21.06
N VAL A 131 -35.72 9.42 21.22
CA VAL A 131 -34.78 9.97 20.23
C VAL A 131 -33.95 8.84 19.63
N GLY A 132 -34.04 8.69 18.31
CA GLY A 132 -33.17 7.82 17.54
C GLY A 132 -31.77 8.42 17.45
N ILE A 133 -30.78 7.70 17.96
CA ILE A 133 -29.36 8.07 17.89
C ILE A 133 -28.54 6.98 17.22
N LEU A 134 -27.27 7.27 16.94
CA LEU A 134 -26.27 6.28 16.55
C LEU A 134 -25.40 5.94 17.78
N PRO A 135 -25.59 4.80 18.46
CA PRO A 135 -24.88 4.49 19.70
C PRO A 135 -23.36 4.34 19.54
N LYS A 136 -22.89 4.11 18.31
CA LYS A 136 -21.47 3.97 17.95
C LYS A 136 -20.93 5.17 17.17
N ASP A 137 -21.57 6.33 17.30
CA ASP A 137 -21.11 7.57 16.67
C ASP A 137 -19.75 7.99 17.23
N THR A 138 -18.76 8.16 16.35
CA THR A 138 -17.40 8.63 16.70
C THR A 138 -17.20 10.13 16.48
N SER A 139 -18.27 10.87 16.14
CA SER A 139 -18.22 12.31 15.88
C SER A 139 -17.63 13.09 17.05
N SER A 140 -16.66 13.96 16.74
CA SER A 140 -15.93 14.76 17.70
C SER A 140 -15.67 16.19 17.22
N GLY A 141 -15.20 17.05 18.13
CA GLY A 141 -14.78 18.43 17.87
C GLY A 141 -15.73 19.48 18.43
N PRO A 142 -15.35 20.77 18.35
CA PRO A 142 -16.02 21.84 19.10
C PRO A 142 -17.53 21.95 18.85
N PHE A 143 -17.96 21.75 17.60
CA PHE A 143 -19.38 21.74 17.23
C PHE A 143 -20.18 20.65 17.97
N ILE A 144 -19.59 19.46 18.11
CA ILE A 144 -20.20 18.33 18.82
C ILE A 144 -20.20 18.59 20.32
N ASP A 145 -19.12 19.15 20.86
CA ASP A 145 -19.01 19.44 22.30
C ASP A 145 -20.04 20.50 22.74
N GLU A 146 -20.26 21.54 21.92
CA GLU A 146 -21.31 22.54 22.15
C GLU A 146 -22.71 21.92 22.13
N TRP A 147 -23.00 21.05 21.16
CA TRP A 147 -24.29 20.36 21.09
C TRP A 147 -24.51 19.45 22.31
N LYS A 148 -23.50 18.65 22.68
CA LYS A 148 -23.59 17.68 23.78
C LYS A 148 -23.93 18.35 25.11
N LYS A 149 -23.38 19.55 25.38
CA LYS A 149 -23.71 20.32 26.60
C LYS A 149 -25.22 20.57 26.74
N ILE A 150 -25.85 21.00 25.64
CA ILE A 150 -27.28 21.32 25.63
C ILE A 150 -28.12 20.03 25.62
N TYR A 151 -27.68 19.02 24.87
CA TYR A 151 -28.36 17.74 24.80
C TYR A 151 -28.44 17.05 26.17
N THR A 152 -27.40 17.15 27.01
CA THR A 152 -27.42 16.58 28.37
C THR A 152 -28.42 17.26 29.32
N GLU A 153 -28.93 18.43 28.97
CA GLU A 153 -29.95 19.13 29.77
C GLU A 153 -31.38 18.67 29.44
N ILE A 154 -31.56 17.87 28.38
CA ILE A 154 -32.84 17.29 28.01
C ILE A 154 -33.18 16.17 29.01
N LYS A 155 -34.22 16.41 29.82
CA LYS A 155 -34.79 15.41 30.73
C LYS A 155 -35.93 14.64 30.02
N ASP A 156 -36.22 13.44 30.52
CA ASP A 156 -37.37 12.61 30.11
C ASP A 156 -37.37 12.13 28.65
N VAL A 157 -36.18 11.94 28.08
CA VAL A 157 -35.97 11.37 26.75
C VAL A 157 -35.23 10.03 26.85
N GLU A 158 -35.72 9.03 26.12
CA GLU A 158 -35.11 7.72 25.94
C GLU A 158 -34.38 7.66 24.61
N GLU A 159 -33.13 7.21 24.62
CA GLU A 159 -32.32 7.00 23.42
C GLU A 159 -32.55 5.61 22.84
N VAL A 160 -32.78 5.52 21.52
CA VAL A 160 -32.94 4.26 20.81
C VAL A 160 -31.97 4.18 19.63
N ASP A 161 -31.46 2.98 19.32
CA ASP A 161 -30.55 2.77 18.19
C ASP A 161 -31.30 2.92 16.85
N ILE A 162 -30.86 3.84 16.00
CA ILE A 162 -31.45 4.10 14.69
C ILE A 162 -30.64 3.54 13.51
N ALA A 163 -29.49 2.93 13.76
CA ALA A 163 -28.64 2.39 12.70
C ALA A 163 -29.38 1.37 11.80
N PRO A 164 -30.24 0.47 12.33
CA PRO A 164 -31.03 -0.45 11.49
C PRO A 164 -32.00 0.28 10.56
N ALA A 165 -32.63 1.36 11.03
CA ALA A 165 -33.57 2.15 10.24
C ALA A 165 -32.87 2.93 9.12
N LEU A 166 -31.73 3.57 9.40
CA LEU A 166 -30.93 4.24 8.37
C LEU A 166 -30.47 3.25 7.30
N SER A 167 -30.08 2.04 7.71
CA SER A 167 -29.79 0.96 6.76
C SER A 167 -31.02 0.64 5.90
N SER A 168 -32.14 0.21 6.49
CA SER A 168 -33.25 -0.34 5.72
C SER A 168 -34.04 0.68 4.90
N ALA A 169 -34.18 1.92 5.41
CA ALA A 169 -35.04 2.94 4.82
C ALA A 169 -34.29 3.92 3.89
N ALA A 170 -32.96 3.95 3.95
CA ALA A 170 -32.14 4.84 3.11
C ALA A 170 -31.03 4.13 2.35
N LEU A 171 -30.20 3.32 3.03
CA LEU A 171 -28.90 2.94 2.47
C LEU A 171 -28.83 1.53 1.84
N ALA A 172 -29.73 0.62 2.22
CA ALA A 172 -29.61 -0.80 1.84
C ALA A 172 -30.05 -1.05 0.39
N VAL A 173 -31.24 -0.59 0.01
CA VAL A 173 -31.80 -0.72 -1.35
C VAL A 173 -31.29 0.43 -2.21
N LYS A 174 -30.69 0.10 -3.36
CA LYS A 174 -30.05 1.06 -4.25
C LYS A 174 -30.96 1.46 -5.41
N ASP A 175 -31.00 2.74 -5.73
CA ASP A 175 -31.57 3.26 -6.97
C ASP A 175 -30.67 2.97 -8.18
N GLU A 176 -31.14 3.27 -9.39
CA GLU A 176 -30.40 2.96 -10.62
C GLU A 176 -29.05 3.70 -10.72
N ASN A 177 -28.99 4.94 -10.26
CA ASN A 177 -27.76 5.74 -10.30
C ASN A 177 -26.72 5.18 -9.32
N GLU A 178 -27.18 4.78 -8.13
CA GLU A 178 -26.35 4.11 -7.14
C GLU A 178 -25.82 2.77 -7.66
N LEU A 179 -26.70 1.95 -8.26
CA LEU A 179 -26.32 0.67 -8.87
C LEU A 179 -25.32 0.86 -10.01
N ARG A 180 -25.47 1.90 -10.83
CA ARG A 180 -24.52 2.24 -11.90
C ARG A 180 -23.15 2.61 -11.32
N ALA A 181 -23.13 3.41 -10.26
CA ALA A 181 -21.89 3.78 -9.58
C ALA A 181 -21.19 2.55 -8.97
N MET A 182 -21.93 1.67 -8.30
CA MET A 182 -21.41 0.43 -7.75
C MET A 182 -20.88 -0.53 -8.82
N ARG A 183 -21.57 -0.63 -9.96
CA ARG A 183 -21.11 -1.43 -11.10
C ARG A 183 -19.79 -0.89 -11.66
N ASN A 184 -19.67 0.43 -11.80
CA ASN A 184 -18.42 1.06 -12.26
C ASN A 184 -17.27 0.86 -11.27
N SER A 185 -17.54 1.01 -9.97
CA SER A 185 -16.57 0.68 -8.92
C SER A 185 -16.11 -0.79 -9.00
N SER A 186 -17.05 -1.71 -9.21
CA SER A 186 -16.78 -3.16 -9.29
C SER A 186 -15.99 -3.54 -10.54
N LYS A 187 -16.28 -2.90 -11.68
CA LYS A 187 -15.48 -3.04 -12.92
C LYS A 187 -14.05 -2.54 -12.71
N ALA A 188 -13.86 -1.44 -11.98
CA ALA A 188 -12.53 -0.95 -11.63
C ALA A 188 -11.77 -1.91 -10.70
N CYS A 189 -12.46 -2.49 -9.71
CA CYS A 189 -11.90 -3.56 -8.86
C CYS A 189 -11.49 -4.77 -9.71
N THR A 190 -12.33 -5.17 -10.67
CA THR A 190 -12.06 -6.25 -11.60
C THR A 190 -10.80 -5.94 -12.41
N ALA A 191 -10.70 -4.76 -13.04
CA ALA A 191 -9.55 -4.36 -13.85
C ALA A 191 -8.22 -4.39 -13.07
N LEU A 192 -8.21 -3.93 -11.81
CA LEU A 192 -7.02 -3.97 -10.97
C LEU A 192 -6.68 -5.38 -10.50
N MET A 193 -7.68 -6.22 -10.23
CA MET A 193 -7.45 -7.61 -9.82
C MET A 193 -6.96 -8.46 -11.00
N ASN A 194 -7.66 -8.40 -12.13
CA ASN A 194 -7.35 -9.09 -13.38
C ASN A 194 -7.74 -8.19 -14.57
N PRO A 195 -6.78 -7.71 -15.39
CA PRO A 195 -5.46 -8.33 -15.57
C PRO A 195 -4.35 -7.81 -14.64
N TYR A 196 -4.44 -6.58 -14.10
CA TYR A 196 -3.24 -5.88 -13.62
C TYR A 196 -2.49 -6.58 -12.49
N PHE A 197 -3.15 -6.90 -11.37
CA PHE A 197 -2.49 -7.58 -10.24
C PHE A 197 -2.02 -8.98 -10.62
N VAL A 198 -2.83 -9.74 -11.38
CA VAL A 198 -2.44 -11.07 -11.86
C VAL A 198 -1.15 -11.01 -12.68
N GLU A 199 -1.06 -10.13 -13.68
CA GLU A 199 0.14 -9.97 -14.50
C GLU A 199 1.38 -9.58 -13.66
N GLU A 200 1.20 -8.66 -12.71
CA GLU A 200 2.29 -8.21 -11.83
C GLU A 200 2.76 -9.31 -10.87
N MET A 201 1.82 -10.05 -10.29
CA MET A 201 2.11 -11.16 -9.39
C MET A 201 2.78 -12.31 -10.14
N SER A 202 2.25 -12.71 -11.29
CA SER A 202 2.85 -13.75 -12.14
C SER A 202 4.24 -13.34 -12.62
N GLY A 203 4.44 -12.11 -13.12
CA GLY A 203 5.76 -11.64 -13.55
C GLY A 203 6.78 -11.53 -12.42
N ILE A 204 6.35 -11.31 -11.17
CA ILE A 204 7.25 -11.37 -10.00
C ILE A 204 7.68 -12.80 -9.73
N LEU A 205 6.77 -13.76 -9.81
CA LEU A 205 7.05 -15.16 -9.53
C LEU A 205 7.89 -15.79 -10.65
N ASP A 206 7.52 -15.56 -11.92
CA ASP A 206 8.23 -16.06 -13.12
C ASP A 206 9.67 -15.55 -13.21
N GLU A 207 9.93 -14.31 -12.79
CA GLU A 207 11.27 -13.73 -12.77
C GLU A 207 11.99 -13.91 -11.42
N GLU A 208 11.43 -14.70 -10.50
CA GLU A 208 11.92 -14.96 -9.14
C GLU A 208 12.29 -13.68 -8.37
N LYS A 209 11.56 -12.59 -8.60
CA LYS A 209 11.85 -11.29 -8.00
C LYS A 209 11.54 -11.28 -6.51
N LYS A 210 12.48 -10.77 -5.72
CA LYS A 210 12.30 -10.55 -4.28
C LYS A 210 11.54 -9.25 -4.02
N VAL A 211 10.22 -9.30 -4.14
CA VAL A 211 9.33 -8.15 -3.91
C VAL A 211 8.57 -8.32 -2.59
N LYS A 212 8.51 -7.26 -1.78
CA LYS A 212 7.71 -7.25 -0.55
C LYS A 212 6.21 -7.15 -0.84
N HIS A 213 5.36 -7.69 0.02
CA HIS A 213 3.90 -7.48 -0.08
C HIS A 213 3.53 -6.00 -0.14
N SER A 214 4.09 -5.17 0.74
CA SER A 214 3.89 -3.72 0.74
C SER A 214 4.34 -3.04 -0.56
N ALA A 215 5.44 -3.49 -1.16
CA ALA A 215 5.95 -2.93 -2.40
C ALA A 215 5.01 -3.25 -3.59
N LEU A 216 4.50 -4.47 -3.67
CA LEU A 216 3.50 -4.85 -4.67
C LEU A 216 2.16 -4.14 -4.42
N ALA A 217 1.75 -4.01 -3.16
CA ALA A 217 0.53 -3.28 -2.79
C ALA A 217 0.62 -1.81 -3.21
N ASN A 218 1.75 -1.14 -2.93
CA ASN A 218 2.01 0.23 -3.36
C ASN A 218 2.04 0.37 -4.89
N LYS A 219 2.49 -0.66 -5.61
CA LYS A 219 2.48 -0.67 -7.08
C LYS A 219 1.04 -0.71 -7.62
N VAL A 220 0.17 -1.54 -7.04
CA VAL A 220 -1.25 -1.60 -7.39
C VAL A 220 -1.98 -0.33 -6.95
N ASP A 221 -1.65 0.21 -5.78
CA ASP A 221 -2.19 1.48 -5.26
C ASP A 221 -1.92 2.63 -6.24
N GLY A 222 -0.67 2.79 -6.68
CA GLY A 222 -0.27 3.82 -7.63
C GLY A 222 -0.89 3.68 -9.03
N LYS A 223 -1.47 2.52 -9.36
CA LYS A 223 -2.17 2.32 -10.63
C LYS A 223 -3.48 3.10 -10.71
N LEU A 224 -4.04 3.50 -9.56
CA LEU A 224 -5.26 4.31 -9.49
C LEU A 224 -5.14 5.63 -10.26
N ASP A 225 -3.94 6.25 -10.23
CA ASP A 225 -3.69 7.55 -10.86
C ASP A 225 -3.33 7.46 -12.36
N ASP A 226 -3.26 6.26 -12.93
CA ASP A 226 -2.90 6.07 -14.33
C ASP A 226 -4.12 6.20 -15.25
N ALA A 227 -4.38 7.42 -15.72
CA ALA A 227 -5.48 7.69 -16.66
C ALA A 227 -5.38 6.88 -17.98
N LYS A 228 -4.17 6.49 -18.42
CA LYS A 228 -4.02 5.67 -19.62
C LYS A 228 -4.50 4.25 -19.37
N PHE A 229 -4.18 3.68 -18.21
CA PHE A 229 -4.68 2.36 -17.82
C PHE A 229 -6.21 2.30 -17.87
N TRP A 230 -6.90 3.26 -17.26
CA TRP A 230 -8.37 3.26 -17.21
C TRP A 230 -9.05 3.39 -18.57
N THR A 231 -8.37 4.00 -19.55
CA THR A 231 -8.89 4.19 -20.90
C THR A 231 -8.53 3.06 -21.86
N SER A 232 -7.45 2.30 -21.58
CA SER A 232 -6.99 1.21 -22.44
C SER A 232 -7.23 -0.20 -21.91
N VAL A 233 -7.50 -0.36 -20.60
CA VAL A 233 -7.63 -1.69 -19.98
C VAL A 233 -8.79 -2.47 -20.60
N GLU A 234 -8.50 -3.73 -20.93
CA GLU A 234 -9.48 -4.73 -21.35
C GLU A 234 -9.75 -5.66 -20.17
N LEU A 235 -11.01 -5.78 -19.79
CA LEU A 235 -11.49 -6.67 -18.74
C LEU A 235 -11.47 -8.13 -19.24
N PRO A 236 -11.52 -9.13 -18.34
CA PRO A 236 -11.49 -10.55 -18.75
C PRO A 236 -12.61 -10.96 -19.73
N ASN A 237 -13.75 -10.27 -19.69
CA ASN A 237 -14.86 -10.46 -20.63
C ASN A 237 -14.68 -9.73 -21.98
N LYS A 238 -13.47 -9.22 -22.27
CA LYS A 238 -13.09 -8.46 -23.47
C LYS A 238 -13.79 -7.11 -23.64
N GLN A 239 -14.43 -6.61 -22.59
CA GLN A 239 -14.99 -5.26 -22.58
C GLN A 239 -13.97 -4.27 -22.01
N ARG A 240 -14.11 -3.00 -22.40
CA ARG A 240 -13.40 -1.89 -21.77
C ARG A 240 -14.23 -1.26 -20.66
N MET A 241 -13.60 -0.35 -19.92
CA MET A 241 -14.34 0.54 -19.01
C MET A 241 -15.42 1.32 -19.78
N PRO A 242 -16.58 1.62 -19.15
CA PRO A 242 -17.63 2.41 -19.78
C PRO A 242 -17.12 3.77 -20.30
N ASN A 243 -17.67 4.24 -21.42
CA ASN A 243 -17.24 5.52 -22.01
C ASN A 243 -17.50 6.74 -21.10
N ASP A 244 -18.47 6.64 -20.18
CA ASP A 244 -18.80 7.66 -19.19
C ASP A 244 -18.08 7.44 -17.83
N PHE A 245 -17.13 6.49 -17.78
CA PHE A 245 -16.29 6.27 -16.61
C PHE A 245 -15.31 7.43 -16.43
N ASP A 246 -15.21 7.92 -15.19
CA ASP A 246 -14.37 9.07 -14.83
C ASP A 246 -13.44 8.64 -13.68
N SER A 247 -12.19 8.31 -13.99
CA SER A 247 -11.24 7.84 -12.98
C SER A 247 -10.96 8.87 -11.87
N SER A 248 -11.27 10.17 -12.07
CA SER A 248 -11.14 11.18 -11.02
C SER A 248 -12.18 11.07 -9.91
N GLN A 249 -13.25 10.29 -10.15
CA GLN A 249 -14.30 9.98 -9.17
C GLN A 249 -14.05 8.64 -8.47
N LEU A 250 -12.90 8.00 -8.73
CA LEU A 250 -12.49 6.74 -8.13
C LEU A 250 -11.52 7.00 -6.97
N ASP A 251 -11.73 6.30 -5.86
CA ASP A 251 -10.88 6.37 -4.67
C ASP A 251 -10.82 5.00 -3.98
N TRP A 252 -9.85 4.80 -3.08
CA TRP A 252 -9.74 3.60 -2.28
C TRP A 252 -10.72 3.62 -1.10
N THR A 253 -11.35 2.47 -0.83
CA THR A 253 -11.99 2.22 0.47
C THR A 253 -10.97 1.68 1.47
N HIS A 254 -10.13 0.78 0.97
CA HIS A 254 -8.89 0.30 1.55
C HIS A 254 -8.01 -0.09 0.37
N GLY A 255 -6.71 0.18 0.48
CA GLY A 255 -5.75 -0.18 -0.55
C GLY A 255 -5.63 -1.70 -0.73
N PRO A 256 -4.78 -2.13 -1.68
CA PRO A 256 -4.55 -3.54 -1.96
C PRO A 256 -3.95 -4.24 -0.74
N ILE A 257 -4.61 -5.27 -0.24
CA ILE A 257 -4.12 -6.15 0.83
C ILE A 257 -3.62 -7.44 0.18
N ILE A 258 -2.30 -7.63 0.21
CA ILE A 258 -1.61 -8.77 -0.37
C ILE A 258 -0.95 -9.58 0.75
N GLN A 259 -1.18 -10.89 0.78
CA GLN A 259 -0.72 -11.79 1.83
C GLN A 259 -0.24 -13.11 1.22
N SER A 260 0.91 -13.61 1.68
CA SER A 260 1.43 -14.94 1.33
C SER A 260 2.40 -15.44 2.41
N GLY A 261 2.86 -16.69 2.29
CA GLY A 261 3.94 -17.20 3.14
C GLY A 261 3.55 -17.50 4.60
N GLY A 262 2.33 -17.98 4.81
CA GLY A 262 1.93 -18.55 6.11
C GLY A 262 1.32 -17.60 7.12
N LYS A 263 1.22 -16.31 6.80
CA LYS A 263 0.61 -15.27 7.65
C LYS A 263 -0.57 -14.65 6.92
N TYR A 264 -1.77 -14.90 7.43
CA TYR A 264 -3.00 -14.43 6.81
C TYR A 264 -3.92 -13.76 7.84
N ASP A 265 -4.58 -12.68 7.45
CA ASP A 265 -5.72 -12.09 8.16
C ASP A 265 -6.80 -11.75 7.12
N LEU A 266 -7.90 -12.50 7.14
CA LEU A 266 -9.01 -12.35 6.18
C LEU A 266 -9.95 -11.18 6.52
N LYS A 267 -9.59 -10.31 7.47
CA LYS A 267 -10.36 -9.08 7.75
C LYS A 267 -10.03 -8.00 6.73
N MET A 268 -11.04 -7.20 6.39
CA MET A 268 -10.89 -5.98 5.57
C MET A 268 -9.93 -4.93 6.20
N SER A 269 -9.69 -5.02 7.51
CA SER A 269 -8.76 -4.14 8.23
C SER A 269 -7.33 -4.70 8.33
N ALA A 270 -7.04 -5.83 7.67
CA ALA A 270 -5.73 -6.44 7.68
C ALA A 270 -4.67 -5.45 7.18
N GLN A 271 -3.50 -5.49 7.82
CA GLN A 271 -2.37 -4.64 7.44
C GLN A 271 -1.47 -5.41 6.48
N VAL A 272 -0.97 -4.73 5.45
CA VAL A 272 0.03 -5.29 4.55
C VAL A 272 1.39 -5.27 5.26
N ASP A 273 2.06 -6.42 5.30
CA ASP A 273 3.37 -6.53 5.91
C ASP A 273 4.51 -6.27 4.90
N ASP A 274 5.74 -6.36 5.41
CA ASP A 274 6.97 -6.13 4.67
C ASP A 274 7.71 -7.44 4.32
N GLU A 275 7.02 -8.58 4.46
CA GLU A 275 7.56 -9.90 4.07
C GLU A 275 7.64 -10.01 2.54
N LEU A 276 8.56 -10.84 2.06
CA LEU A 276 8.67 -11.14 0.63
C LEU A 276 7.47 -11.97 0.17
N LEU A 277 6.94 -11.64 -1.01
CA LEU A 277 5.99 -12.46 -1.73
C LEU A 277 6.55 -13.87 -1.88
N HIS A 278 5.72 -14.85 -1.55
CA HIS A 278 6.10 -16.25 -1.44
C HIS A 278 5.13 -17.11 -2.25
N ALA A 279 5.69 -18.01 -3.06
CA ALA A 279 4.93 -18.96 -3.86
C ALA A 279 4.22 -19.99 -2.95
N GLY A 280 2.96 -20.30 -3.27
CA GLY A 280 2.11 -21.21 -2.53
C GLY A 280 0.68 -20.71 -2.56
N VAL A 281 0.22 -20.10 -1.47
CA VAL A 281 -1.11 -19.47 -1.42
C VAL A 281 -0.96 -17.96 -1.26
N ILE A 282 -1.45 -17.22 -2.26
CA ILE A 282 -1.39 -15.76 -2.32
C ILE A 282 -2.81 -15.22 -2.27
N ILE A 283 -3.10 -14.33 -1.32
CA ILE A 283 -4.39 -13.65 -1.22
C ILE A 283 -4.19 -12.20 -1.65
N CYS A 284 -5.08 -11.73 -2.51
CA CYS A 284 -5.22 -10.31 -2.82
C CYS A 284 -6.66 -9.89 -2.58
N SER A 285 -6.86 -8.85 -1.79
CA SER A 285 -8.16 -8.22 -1.58
C SER A 285 -8.03 -6.71 -1.64
N MET A 286 -9.05 -6.05 -2.18
CA MET A 286 -9.04 -4.60 -2.33
C MET A 286 -10.46 -4.08 -2.45
N GLY A 287 -10.66 -2.80 -2.18
CA GLY A 287 -11.96 -2.17 -2.37
C GLY A 287 -11.86 -0.75 -2.87
N LEU A 288 -12.65 -0.42 -3.89
CA LEU A 288 -12.74 0.90 -4.48
C LEU A 288 -14.07 1.56 -4.18
N ARG A 289 -14.12 2.86 -4.39
CA ARG A 289 -15.30 3.70 -4.30
C ARG A 289 -15.38 4.57 -5.53
N TYR A 290 -16.48 4.48 -6.27
CA TYR A 290 -16.74 5.33 -7.43
C TYR A 290 -17.97 6.21 -7.16
N LYS A 291 -17.83 7.53 -7.31
CA LYS A 291 -18.91 8.50 -6.99
C LYS A 291 -19.57 8.20 -5.66
N THR A 292 -18.76 7.95 -4.64
CA THR A 292 -19.18 7.63 -3.27
C THR A 292 -19.63 6.19 -2.97
N TYR A 293 -19.85 5.34 -3.98
CA TYR A 293 -20.33 3.97 -3.75
C TYR A 293 -19.22 2.93 -3.84
N CYS A 294 -19.15 2.08 -2.83
CA CYS A 294 -18.08 1.12 -2.60
C CYS A 294 -18.32 -0.21 -3.34
N SER A 295 -17.23 -0.86 -3.73
CA SER A 295 -17.19 -2.25 -4.16
C SER A 295 -15.93 -2.92 -3.64
N LEU A 296 -16.02 -4.20 -3.37
CA LEU A 296 -14.94 -5.03 -2.87
C LEU A 296 -14.75 -6.27 -3.73
N ILE A 297 -13.49 -6.70 -3.85
CA ILE A 297 -13.10 -7.96 -4.48
C ILE A 297 -11.99 -8.62 -3.67
N GLY A 298 -12.02 -9.95 -3.62
CA GLY A 298 -10.97 -10.77 -3.00
C GLY A 298 -10.80 -12.07 -3.75
N ARG A 299 -9.55 -12.43 -4.04
CA ARG A 299 -9.18 -13.65 -4.75
C ARG A 299 -8.04 -14.34 -4.03
N THR A 300 -8.03 -15.66 -4.13
CA THR A 300 -6.90 -16.51 -3.74
C THR A 300 -6.28 -17.07 -5.01
N TYR A 301 -4.97 -16.97 -5.10
CA TYR A 301 -4.16 -17.52 -6.17
C TYR A 301 -3.29 -18.63 -5.60
N LEU A 302 -3.22 -19.73 -6.33
CA LEU A 302 -2.51 -20.94 -5.95
C LEU A 302 -1.31 -21.11 -6.88
N VAL A 303 -0.13 -21.29 -6.31
CA VAL A 303 1.11 -21.49 -7.05
C VAL A 303 1.68 -22.83 -6.64
N ASP A 304 1.76 -23.77 -7.59
CA ASP A 304 2.08 -25.18 -7.37
C ASP A 304 1.33 -25.80 -6.16
N PRO A 305 -0.02 -25.67 -6.12
CA PRO A 305 -0.80 -26.21 -5.01
C PRO A 305 -0.70 -27.73 -4.95
N ASN A 306 -0.68 -28.29 -3.74
CA ASN A 306 -0.89 -29.72 -3.58
C ASN A 306 -2.38 -30.09 -3.73
N LYS A 307 -2.66 -31.39 -3.90
CA LYS A 307 -4.03 -31.90 -4.06
C LYS A 307 -4.97 -31.51 -2.93
N SER A 308 -4.46 -31.34 -1.70
CA SER A 308 -5.28 -30.91 -0.56
C SER A 308 -5.68 -29.44 -0.68
N GLN A 309 -4.75 -28.56 -1.08
CA GLN A 309 -5.02 -27.14 -1.31
C GLN A 309 -6.03 -26.95 -2.45
N GLU A 310 -5.84 -27.64 -3.58
CA GLU A 310 -6.81 -27.61 -4.69
C GLU A 310 -8.19 -28.10 -4.24
N SER A 311 -8.26 -29.22 -3.52
CA SER A 311 -9.51 -29.78 -3.00
C SER A 311 -10.22 -28.81 -2.04
N ASN A 312 -9.47 -28.08 -1.22
CA ASN A 312 -10.02 -27.09 -0.30
C ASN A 312 -10.46 -25.81 -1.02
N TYR A 313 -9.74 -25.37 -2.06
CA TYR A 313 -10.16 -24.24 -2.88
C TYR A 313 -11.41 -24.55 -3.71
N LYS A 314 -11.46 -25.72 -4.39
CA LYS A 314 -12.69 -26.19 -5.08
C LYS A 314 -13.87 -26.25 -4.12
N PHE A 315 -13.64 -26.67 -2.88
CA PHE A 315 -14.69 -26.70 -1.87
C PHE A 315 -15.12 -25.30 -1.42
N LEU A 316 -14.18 -24.37 -1.22
CA LEU A 316 -14.49 -22.97 -0.94
C LEU A 316 -15.33 -22.35 -2.06
N LEU A 317 -14.96 -22.59 -3.33
CA LEU A 317 -15.72 -22.12 -4.49
C LEU A 317 -17.16 -22.69 -4.50
N GLN A 318 -17.33 -23.97 -4.16
CA GLN A 318 -18.67 -24.56 -3.99
C GLN A 318 -19.49 -23.87 -2.89
N VAL A 319 -18.88 -23.57 -1.74
CA VAL A 319 -19.54 -22.84 -0.64
C VAL A 319 -19.91 -21.44 -1.09
N HIS A 320 -18.99 -20.74 -1.77
CA HIS A 320 -19.21 -19.39 -2.30
C HIS A 320 -20.37 -19.36 -3.29
N ASN A 321 -20.39 -20.27 -4.26
CA ASN A 321 -21.45 -20.38 -5.26
C ASN A 321 -22.80 -20.77 -4.64
N LEU A 322 -22.82 -21.59 -3.60
CA LEU A 322 -24.03 -21.87 -2.83
C LEU A 322 -24.56 -20.60 -2.18
N VAL A 323 -23.71 -19.84 -1.49
CA VAL A 323 -24.10 -18.56 -0.86
C VAL A 323 -24.67 -17.62 -1.90
N MET A 324 -24.00 -17.46 -3.06
CA MET A 324 -24.50 -16.64 -4.17
C MET A 324 -25.88 -17.09 -4.65
N LYS A 325 -26.07 -18.39 -4.86
CA LYS A 325 -27.35 -18.93 -5.32
C LYS A 325 -28.50 -18.66 -4.35
N GLU A 326 -28.22 -18.50 -3.07
CA GLU A 326 -29.21 -18.26 -2.01
C GLU A 326 -29.53 -16.78 -1.79
N ILE A 327 -28.77 -15.86 -2.39
CA ILE A 327 -29.01 -14.42 -2.29
C ILE A 327 -30.12 -14.01 -3.26
N ARG A 328 -31.34 -13.94 -2.73
CA ARG A 328 -32.55 -13.56 -3.47
C ARG A 328 -33.49 -12.74 -2.59
N ASP A 329 -34.40 -11.99 -3.21
CA ASP A 329 -35.46 -11.27 -2.53
C ASP A 329 -36.25 -12.19 -1.56
N GLY A 330 -36.57 -11.67 -0.37
CA GLY A 330 -37.34 -12.36 0.66
C GLY A 330 -36.58 -13.35 1.54
N VAL A 331 -35.35 -13.74 1.17
CA VAL A 331 -34.57 -14.71 1.95
C VAL A 331 -34.05 -14.09 3.25
N HIS A 332 -34.17 -14.82 4.37
CA HIS A 332 -33.56 -14.39 5.63
C HIS A 332 -32.06 -14.62 5.63
N VAL A 333 -31.34 -13.62 6.09
CA VAL A 333 -29.88 -13.60 6.07
C VAL A 333 -29.25 -14.73 6.89
N LYS A 334 -29.84 -15.08 8.05
CA LYS A 334 -29.40 -16.23 8.86
C LYS A 334 -29.47 -17.57 8.12
N ASP A 335 -30.43 -17.74 7.21
CA ASP A 335 -30.65 -19.00 6.51
C ASP A 335 -29.57 -19.22 5.44
N ILE A 336 -29.09 -18.14 4.81
CA ILE A 336 -27.95 -18.16 3.88
C ILE A 336 -26.70 -18.68 4.58
N TYR A 337 -26.38 -18.13 5.76
CA TYR A 337 -25.24 -18.56 6.56
C TYR A 337 -25.40 -20.01 7.05
N ALA A 338 -26.61 -20.39 7.49
CA ALA A 338 -26.90 -21.74 7.93
C ALA A 338 -26.70 -22.78 6.81
N LYS A 339 -27.09 -22.47 5.57
CA LYS A 339 -26.87 -23.34 4.40
C LYS A 339 -25.38 -23.55 4.09
N ALA A 340 -24.58 -22.48 4.16
CA ALA A 340 -23.12 -22.59 4.01
C ALA A 340 -22.51 -23.51 5.10
N LEU A 341 -22.86 -23.29 6.37
CA LEU A 341 -22.39 -24.14 7.47
C LEU A 341 -22.85 -25.60 7.33
N ALA A 342 -24.09 -25.84 6.91
CA ALA A 342 -24.61 -27.19 6.69
C ALA A 342 -23.83 -27.92 5.60
N LEU A 343 -23.48 -27.24 4.49
CA LEU A 343 -22.64 -27.83 3.43
C LEU A 343 -21.25 -28.20 3.96
N ILE A 344 -20.64 -27.33 4.78
CA ILE A 344 -19.32 -27.58 5.42
C ILE A 344 -19.39 -28.80 6.34
N ARG A 345 -20.34 -28.82 7.27
CA ARG A 345 -20.56 -29.95 8.19
C ARG A 345 -20.79 -31.28 7.47
N THR A 346 -21.43 -31.25 6.32
CA THR A 346 -21.77 -32.46 5.56
C THR A 346 -20.58 -32.98 4.75
N LYS A 347 -19.83 -32.08 4.08
CA LYS A 347 -18.78 -32.50 3.13
C LYS A 347 -17.37 -32.51 3.71
N LYS A 348 -17.04 -31.55 4.58
CA LYS A 348 -15.70 -31.35 5.18
C LYS A 348 -15.84 -30.77 6.60
N PRO A 349 -16.36 -31.54 7.57
CA PRO A 349 -16.60 -31.06 8.93
C PRO A 349 -15.34 -30.53 9.64
N GLU A 350 -14.17 -31.04 9.27
CA GLU A 350 -12.87 -30.57 9.78
C GLU A 350 -12.57 -29.10 9.45
N LEU A 351 -13.18 -28.55 8.38
CA LEU A 351 -13.04 -27.15 7.97
C LEU A 351 -14.00 -26.21 8.71
N GLU A 352 -14.97 -26.72 9.47
CA GLU A 352 -15.95 -25.87 10.16
C GLU A 352 -15.29 -24.87 11.09
N LYS A 353 -14.29 -25.30 11.87
CA LYS A 353 -13.56 -24.43 12.82
C LYS A 353 -12.75 -23.33 12.13
N HIS A 354 -12.42 -23.53 10.85
CA HIS A 354 -11.66 -22.59 10.03
C HIS A 354 -12.56 -21.59 9.31
N PHE A 355 -13.87 -21.87 9.20
CA PHE A 355 -14.80 -21.05 8.44
C PHE A 355 -15.06 -19.69 9.10
N LEU A 356 -15.27 -18.67 8.27
CA LEU A 356 -15.61 -17.33 8.75
C LEU A 356 -16.94 -17.31 9.54
N LYS A 357 -17.01 -16.44 10.55
CA LYS A 357 -18.20 -16.26 11.42
C LYS A 357 -19.38 -15.56 10.73
N ASN A 358 -19.17 -15.09 9.50
CA ASN A 358 -20.15 -14.46 8.63
C ASN A 358 -19.70 -14.66 7.18
N VAL A 359 -20.63 -14.58 6.23
CA VAL A 359 -20.37 -14.74 4.79
C VAL A 359 -20.46 -13.43 4.01
N GLY A 360 -20.26 -12.29 4.69
CA GLY A 360 -20.33 -10.97 4.07
C GLY A 360 -21.27 -10.01 4.79
N ALA A 361 -21.49 -8.83 4.19
CA ALA A 361 -22.37 -7.80 4.73
C ALA A 361 -22.97 -6.93 3.62
N GLY A 362 -23.94 -6.08 3.98
CA GLY A 362 -24.39 -4.98 3.12
C GLY A 362 -23.25 -4.03 2.76
N ILE A 363 -23.24 -3.56 1.52
CA ILE A 363 -22.25 -2.60 0.99
C ILE A 363 -22.97 -1.51 0.19
N GLY A 364 -22.41 -0.31 0.16
CA GLY A 364 -22.96 0.84 -0.57
C GLY A 364 -22.07 2.05 -0.36
N ILE A 365 -22.64 3.13 0.17
CA ILE A 365 -21.83 4.25 0.65
C ILE A 365 -20.91 3.79 1.79
N GLU A 366 -21.45 2.98 2.69
CA GLU A 366 -20.68 2.27 3.71
C GLU A 366 -19.97 1.08 3.07
N THR A 367 -18.71 0.87 3.44
CA THR A 367 -17.91 -0.29 3.01
C THR A 367 -18.40 -1.59 3.63
N ARG A 368 -19.06 -1.49 4.79
CA ARG A 368 -19.63 -2.62 5.52
C ARG A 368 -20.76 -2.15 6.44
N ASP A 369 -22.00 -2.52 6.12
CA ASP A 369 -23.17 -2.24 6.95
C ASP A 369 -23.25 -3.25 8.12
N PRO A 370 -23.00 -2.83 9.38
CA PRO A 370 -23.02 -3.74 10.51
C PRO A 370 -24.42 -4.28 10.84
N THR A 371 -25.47 -3.63 10.32
CA THR A 371 -26.88 -4.02 10.56
C THR A 371 -27.40 -5.01 9.51
N LEU A 372 -26.66 -5.21 8.42
CA LEU A 372 -26.94 -6.20 7.37
C LEU A 372 -25.79 -7.20 7.26
N LEU A 373 -25.41 -7.81 8.39
CA LEU A 373 -24.33 -8.78 8.46
C LEU A 373 -24.84 -10.20 8.15
N LEU A 374 -24.18 -10.92 7.24
CA LEU A 374 -24.58 -12.28 6.82
C LEU A 374 -24.07 -13.34 7.79
N ASN A 375 -24.72 -13.48 8.94
CA ASN A 375 -24.35 -14.43 9.99
C ASN A 375 -25.58 -15.14 10.59
N ALA A 376 -25.33 -16.09 11.50
CA ALA A 376 -26.38 -16.87 12.18
C ALA A 376 -27.36 -16.04 13.05
N LYS A 377 -27.03 -14.79 13.40
CA LYS A 377 -27.82 -13.95 14.33
C LYS A 377 -28.76 -12.98 13.62
N SER A 378 -28.51 -12.69 12.34
CA SER A 378 -29.25 -11.66 11.61
C SER A 378 -30.64 -12.15 11.20
N THR A 379 -31.67 -11.42 11.64
CA THR A 379 -33.07 -11.68 11.29
C THR A 379 -33.54 -10.88 10.07
N ARG A 380 -32.66 -10.09 9.46
CA ARG A 380 -32.97 -9.29 8.27
C ARG A 380 -33.35 -10.19 7.09
N SER A 381 -34.36 -9.79 6.34
CA SER A 381 -34.66 -10.35 5.02
C SER A 381 -34.03 -9.50 3.93
N LEU A 382 -33.52 -10.14 2.90
CA LEU A 382 -33.01 -9.47 1.71
C LEU A 382 -34.16 -8.90 0.88
N LYS A 383 -33.90 -7.78 0.20
CA LYS A 383 -34.83 -7.16 -0.75
C LYS A 383 -34.16 -6.94 -2.11
N ASP A 384 -34.92 -7.03 -3.19
CA ASP A 384 -34.44 -6.60 -4.51
C ASP A 384 -33.85 -5.17 -4.45
N GLY A 385 -32.75 -4.97 -5.17
CA GLY A 385 -31.99 -3.72 -5.19
C GLY A 385 -31.01 -3.57 -4.03
N MET A 386 -31.03 -4.44 -3.01
CA MET A 386 -29.94 -4.48 -2.03
C MET A 386 -28.62 -4.87 -2.68
N THR A 387 -27.52 -4.41 -2.09
CA THR A 387 -26.17 -4.77 -2.52
C THR A 387 -25.36 -5.30 -1.35
N LEU A 388 -24.61 -6.38 -1.58
CA LEU A 388 -23.86 -7.12 -0.58
C LEU A 388 -22.41 -7.33 -1.06
N CYS A 389 -21.45 -7.29 -0.14
CA CYS A 389 -20.13 -7.88 -0.35
C CYS A 389 -20.16 -9.25 0.29
N VAL A 390 -20.20 -10.30 -0.52
CA VAL A 390 -20.19 -11.70 -0.09
C VAL A 390 -18.74 -12.11 0.08
N THR A 391 -18.37 -12.58 1.27
CA THR A 391 -17.01 -13.01 1.59
C THR A 391 -17.05 -14.38 2.25
N THR A 392 -16.50 -15.39 1.60
CA THR A 392 -16.36 -16.73 2.16
C THR A 392 -14.89 -17.08 2.26
N GLY A 393 -14.48 -17.74 3.34
CA GLY A 393 -13.10 -18.14 3.50
C GLY A 393 -12.88 -19.14 4.63
N PHE A 394 -11.68 -19.71 4.63
CA PHE A 394 -11.18 -20.59 5.67
C PHE A 394 -9.84 -20.04 6.18
N ASN A 395 -9.74 -19.78 7.48
CA ASN A 395 -8.53 -19.29 8.14
C ASN A 395 -7.65 -20.46 8.61
N ASP A 396 -6.34 -20.26 8.60
CA ASP A 396 -5.37 -21.06 9.36
C ASP A 396 -5.47 -22.57 9.13
N ILE A 397 -5.66 -23.01 7.88
CA ILE A 397 -5.65 -24.43 7.52
C ILE A 397 -4.20 -24.94 7.59
N GLU A 398 -4.00 -26.05 8.31
CA GLU A 398 -2.72 -26.74 8.33
C GLU A 398 -2.50 -27.52 7.02
N ASN A 399 -1.38 -27.24 6.36
CA ASN A 399 -0.93 -27.99 5.20
C ASN A 399 -0.17 -29.24 5.66
N LYS A 400 -0.70 -30.41 5.31
CA LYS A 400 -0.09 -31.70 5.67
C LYS A 400 1.18 -32.00 4.90
N ASP A 401 1.27 -31.48 3.68
CA ASP A 401 2.39 -31.69 2.76
C ASP A 401 2.95 -30.32 2.33
N PRO A 402 3.61 -29.58 3.26
CA PRO A 402 4.12 -28.26 2.98
C PRO A 402 5.41 -28.32 2.15
N GLN A 403 5.47 -27.50 1.10
CA GLN A 403 6.67 -27.35 0.25
C GLN A 403 7.84 -26.77 1.05
N ASP A 404 7.56 -25.87 2.00
CA ASP A 404 8.55 -25.29 2.91
C ASP A 404 7.91 -24.86 4.24
N LYS A 405 8.72 -24.24 5.12
CA LYS A 405 8.26 -23.78 6.45
C LYS A 405 7.17 -22.71 6.38
N LYS A 406 7.16 -21.86 5.34
CA LYS A 406 6.17 -20.81 5.12
C LYS A 406 4.87 -21.36 4.54
N SER A 407 4.90 -22.53 3.90
CA SER A 407 3.72 -23.23 3.38
C SER A 407 2.97 -24.10 4.40
N LYS A 408 3.37 -24.10 5.69
CA LYS A 408 2.76 -24.95 6.73
C LYS A 408 1.32 -24.58 7.06
N ILE A 409 0.98 -23.30 7.00
CA ILE A 409 -0.37 -22.80 7.28
C ILE A 409 -0.81 -21.98 6.08
N TYR A 410 -2.06 -22.10 5.67
CA TYR A 410 -2.62 -21.26 4.62
C TYR A 410 -4.07 -20.88 4.90
N SER A 411 -4.53 -19.80 4.27
CA SER A 411 -5.92 -19.39 4.30
C SER A 411 -6.44 -19.26 2.87
N LEU A 412 -7.75 -19.39 2.70
CA LEU A 412 -8.41 -19.25 1.41
C LEU A 412 -9.56 -18.25 1.55
N VAL A 413 -9.74 -17.36 0.57
CA VAL A 413 -10.83 -16.38 0.54
C VAL A 413 -11.32 -16.08 -0.87
N LEU A 414 -12.63 -15.88 -0.97
CA LEU A 414 -13.31 -15.31 -2.14
C LEU A 414 -14.23 -14.19 -1.65
N SER A 415 -14.13 -13.02 -2.28
CA SER A 415 -15.02 -11.90 -2.02
C SER A 415 -15.54 -11.28 -3.31
N ASP A 416 -16.85 -11.04 -3.36
CA ASP A 416 -17.52 -10.48 -4.53
C ASP A 416 -18.63 -9.50 -4.15
N THR A 417 -18.76 -8.43 -4.94
CA THR A 417 -19.82 -7.44 -4.79
C THR A 417 -21.02 -7.83 -5.65
N VAL A 418 -22.20 -7.95 -5.05
CA VAL A 418 -23.42 -8.44 -5.72
C VAL A 418 -24.63 -7.56 -5.47
N ARG A 419 -25.55 -7.54 -6.43
CA ARG A 419 -26.90 -6.99 -6.30
C ARG A 419 -27.90 -8.13 -6.10
N VAL A 420 -28.71 -8.03 -5.06
CA VAL A 420 -29.87 -8.89 -4.82
C VAL A 420 -30.94 -8.61 -5.87
N THR A 421 -31.52 -9.66 -6.43
CA THR A 421 -32.67 -9.59 -7.33
C THR A 421 -33.79 -10.53 -6.86
N GLN A 422 -34.93 -10.51 -7.55
CA GLN A 422 -36.00 -11.50 -7.35
C GLN A 422 -35.60 -12.92 -7.79
N ALA A 423 -34.61 -13.03 -8.69
CA ALA A 423 -34.12 -14.29 -9.24
C ALA A 423 -32.68 -14.54 -8.77
N GLU A 424 -31.74 -14.77 -9.68
CA GLU A 424 -30.32 -14.90 -9.33
C GLU A 424 -29.69 -13.52 -9.10
N PRO A 425 -28.75 -13.38 -8.14
CA PRO A 425 -28.10 -12.12 -7.92
C PRO A 425 -27.23 -11.74 -9.13
N VAL A 426 -27.06 -10.44 -9.34
CA VAL A 426 -26.12 -9.93 -10.34
C VAL A 426 -24.76 -9.75 -9.66
N ILE A 427 -23.76 -10.49 -10.10
CA ILE A 427 -22.41 -10.43 -9.54
C ILE A 427 -21.62 -9.34 -10.28
N PHE A 428 -21.43 -8.18 -9.64
CA PHE A 428 -20.76 -7.04 -10.29
C PHE A 428 -19.26 -7.25 -10.49
N THR A 429 -18.63 -8.09 -9.68
CA THR A 429 -17.22 -8.49 -9.79
C THR A 429 -17.04 -9.88 -10.45
N GLY A 430 -18.11 -10.44 -11.02
CA GLY A 430 -18.12 -11.80 -11.58
C GLY A 430 -17.25 -11.98 -12.82
N ASP A 431 -16.87 -10.88 -13.48
CA ASP A 431 -15.94 -10.90 -14.62
C ASP A 431 -14.50 -11.27 -14.18
N ALA A 432 -14.14 -11.08 -12.91
CA ALA A 432 -12.84 -11.53 -12.39
C ALA A 432 -12.89 -13.04 -12.11
N PRO A 433 -12.10 -13.87 -12.82
CA PRO A 433 -12.16 -15.32 -12.67
C PRO A 433 -11.90 -15.78 -11.23
N SER A 434 -12.61 -16.83 -10.82
CA SER A 434 -12.41 -17.53 -9.54
C SER A 434 -12.33 -19.06 -9.71
N GLU A 435 -12.51 -19.56 -10.94
CA GLU A 435 -12.34 -20.97 -11.25
C GLU A 435 -10.90 -21.42 -11.01
N LEU A 436 -10.73 -22.65 -10.55
CA LEU A 436 -9.41 -23.16 -10.16
C LEU A 436 -8.37 -22.97 -11.27
N ASP A 437 -8.72 -23.33 -12.51
CA ASP A 437 -7.84 -23.27 -13.67
C ASP A 437 -7.38 -21.84 -14.00
N ALA A 438 -8.17 -20.83 -13.64
CA ALA A 438 -7.83 -19.41 -13.85
C ALA A 438 -7.06 -18.78 -12.67
N THR A 439 -7.01 -19.46 -11.53
CA THR A 439 -6.35 -18.97 -10.30
C THR A 439 -5.15 -19.81 -9.87
N SER A 440 -4.85 -20.88 -10.61
CA SER A 440 -3.72 -21.78 -10.34
C SER A 440 -2.60 -21.54 -11.35
N PHE A 441 -1.39 -21.39 -10.84
CA PHE A 441 -0.16 -21.19 -11.60
C PHE A 441 0.78 -22.36 -11.30
N PHE A 442 1.47 -22.86 -12.33
CA PHE A 442 2.39 -23.98 -12.20
C PHE A 442 3.74 -23.60 -12.79
N PHE A 443 4.80 -23.67 -11.98
CA PHE A 443 6.16 -23.49 -12.46
C PHE A 443 6.66 -24.79 -13.07
N LYS A 444 6.98 -24.75 -14.37
CA LYS A 444 7.63 -25.88 -15.03
C LYS A 444 9.13 -25.78 -14.79
N ASP A 445 9.63 -26.47 -13.77
CA ASP A 445 11.05 -26.81 -13.70
C ASP A 445 11.23 -28.33 -13.53
N GLU A 446 11.97 -28.88 -14.51
CA GLU A 446 12.40 -30.27 -14.76
C GLU A 446 11.37 -31.29 -15.30
N GLU A 447 11.58 -31.67 -16.57
CA GLU A 447 11.16 -32.91 -17.28
C GLU A 447 10.08 -33.80 -16.65
N ASP A 448 8.82 -33.36 -16.67
CA ASP A 448 7.72 -34.33 -16.84
C ASP A 448 7.61 -34.67 -18.34
N GLU A 449 8.32 -35.72 -18.75
CA GLU A 449 7.88 -36.49 -19.92
C GLU A 449 6.37 -36.76 -19.77
N PRO A 450 5.54 -36.58 -20.81
CA PRO A 450 4.13 -36.85 -20.70
C PRO A 450 3.95 -38.34 -20.36
N ALA A 451 3.40 -38.61 -19.17
CA ALA A 451 2.97 -39.93 -18.77
C ALA A 451 2.10 -40.54 -19.89
N PRO A 452 2.47 -41.70 -20.46
CA PRO A 452 1.68 -42.30 -21.51
C PRO A 452 0.34 -42.78 -20.95
N GLU A 453 -0.73 -42.53 -21.71
CA GLU A 453 -2.08 -42.97 -21.40
C GLU A 453 -2.15 -44.49 -21.10
N PRO A 454 -3.05 -44.92 -20.19
CA PRO A 454 -3.17 -46.32 -19.81
C PRO A 454 -3.84 -47.13 -20.92
N LYS A 455 -3.07 -47.99 -21.59
CA LYS A 455 -3.61 -49.11 -22.38
C LYS A 455 -3.57 -50.42 -21.60
N ALA A 456 -4.69 -51.12 -21.68
CA ALA A 456 -5.04 -52.33 -20.94
C ALA A 456 -4.18 -53.57 -21.31
N THR A 457 -3.87 -54.35 -20.27
CA THR A 457 -3.78 -55.82 -20.16
C THR A 457 -3.35 -56.66 -21.39
N LYS A 458 -2.25 -57.43 -21.27
CA LYS A 458 -2.26 -58.89 -21.04
C LYS A 458 -0.86 -59.56 -21.08
N ALA A 459 -0.70 -60.50 -20.13
CA ALA A 459 -0.03 -61.82 -20.21
C ALA A 459 1.51 -61.97 -20.24
N ARG A 460 2.00 -62.42 -19.07
CA ARG A 460 3.11 -63.35 -18.73
C ARG A 460 3.78 -64.14 -19.87
N LYS A 461 5.12 -64.28 -19.77
CA LYS A 461 5.81 -65.58 -19.69
C LYS A 461 7.26 -65.46 -19.18
N ASP A 462 7.59 -66.27 -18.17
CA ASP A 462 8.94 -66.62 -17.74
C ASP A 462 9.63 -67.57 -18.73
N SER A 463 10.97 -67.53 -18.78
CA SER A 463 11.83 -68.74 -18.75
C SER A 463 13.33 -68.40 -18.61
N SER A 464 13.85 -68.62 -17.39
CA SER A 464 15.00 -69.50 -17.05
C SER A 464 16.40 -69.34 -17.68
N VAL A 465 17.38 -69.61 -16.80
CA VAL A 465 18.78 -70.08 -16.99
C VAL A 465 19.84 -68.97 -17.13
N GLY A 466 20.93 -68.91 -16.36
CA GLY A 466 21.45 -69.85 -15.37
C GLY A 466 22.63 -69.27 -14.58
N ALA A 467 22.92 -69.93 -13.46
CA ALA A 467 24.07 -69.67 -12.60
C ALA A 467 25.39 -70.18 -13.23
N VAL A 468 26.53 -69.57 -12.89
CA VAL A 468 27.58 -70.18 -12.03
C VAL A 468 28.83 -69.28 -12.01
N ALA A 469 29.23 -68.99 -10.76
CA ALA A 469 30.53 -68.63 -10.19
C ALA A 469 31.79 -68.38 -11.07
N ALA A 470 32.50 -67.30 -10.74
CA ALA A 470 33.94 -67.35 -10.45
C ALA A 470 34.33 -66.25 -9.46
N LYS A 471 34.98 -66.65 -8.36
CA LYS A 471 35.63 -65.80 -7.37
C LYS A 471 37.04 -65.42 -7.84
N ASN A 472 37.54 -64.35 -7.23
CA ASN A 472 38.92 -63.85 -7.12
C ASN A 472 39.33 -62.80 -8.16
N ILE A 473 39.35 -61.53 -7.75
CA ILE A 473 40.47 -60.60 -7.94
C ILE A 473 40.46 -59.58 -6.79
N THR A 474 41.68 -59.25 -6.38
CA THR A 474 42.13 -58.64 -5.14
C THR A 474 42.02 -57.11 -5.08
N LYS A 475 41.85 -56.61 -3.84
CA LYS A 475 42.22 -55.29 -3.29
C LYS A 475 42.78 -54.24 -4.26
N THR A 476 41.98 -53.21 -4.51
CA THR A 476 42.49 -51.83 -4.63
C THR A 476 41.52 -50.89 -3.91
N LYS A 477 41.90 -50.46 -2.71
CA LYS A 477 41.24 -49.37 -1.98
C LYS A 477 41.33 -48.10 -2.83
N LEU A 478 40.20 -47.64 -3.36
CA LEU A 478 40.09 -46.29 -3.88
C LEU A 478 39.98 -45.30 -2.72
N ARG A 479 40.83 -44.28 -2.84
CA ARG A 479 41.23 -43.28 -1.87
C ARG A 479 40.27 -42.10 -2.01
N GLY A 480 39.39 -41.88 -1.03
CA GLY A 480 38.46 -40.76 -1.04
C GLY A 480 37.61 -40.59 0.21
N GLU A 481 37.41 -41.64 1.01
CA GLU A 481 36.83 -41.51 2.35
C GLU A 481 37.93 -41.37 3.42
N ARG A 482 38.33 -40.13 3.69
CA ARG A 482 38.90 -39.75 4.99
C ARG A 482 38.40 -38.37 5.39
N SER A 483 37.50 -38.40 6.37
CA SER A 483 37.45 -37.50 7.53
C SER A 483 37.43 -35.99 7.26
N THR A 484 36.24 -35.43 7.10
CA THR A 484 35.88 -34.23 7.87
C THR A 484 35.06 -34.70 9.07
N GLN A 485 35.76 -35.29 10.06
CA GLN A 485 35.27 -35.18 11.43
C GLN A 485 35.17 -33.69 11.70
N VAL A 486 33.96 -33.16 11.65
CA VAL A 486 33.65 -31.86 12.24
C VAL A 486 34.04 -32.04 13.70
N ASP A 487 35.13 -31.40 14.11
CA ASP A 487 35.57 -31.35 15.49
C ASP A 487 34.39 -30.79 16.30
N GLU A 488 33.60 -31.66 16.94
CA GLU A 488 32.42 -31.28 17.74
C GLU A 488 32.81 -30.22 18.80
N GLY A 489 34.09 -30.21 19.22
CA GLY A 489 34.67 -29.18 20.08
C GLY A 489 34.83 -27.81 19.41
N ALA A 490 35.06 -27.71 18.11
CA ALA A 490 35.15 -26.45 17.38
C ALA A 490 33.77 -25.82 17.09
N GLU A 491 32.74 -26.65 16.89
CA GLU A 491 31.36 -26.19 16.70
C GLU A 491 30.70 -25.79 18.02
N ALA A 492 30.97 -26.52 19.11
CA ALA A 492 30.59 -26.12 20.46
C ALA A 492 31.24 -24.79 20.88
N ARG A 493 32.55 -24.62 20.64
CA ARG A 493 33.26 -23.34 20.86
C ARG A 493 32.68 -22.19 20.03
N ARG A 494 32.27 -22.44 18.77
CA ARG A 494 31.60 -21.43 17.93
C ARG A 494 30.24 -21.04 18.49
N ARG A 495 29.44 -22.00 18.97
CA ARG A 495 28.13 -21.74 19.57
C ARG A 495 28.23 -20.99 20.90
N GLU A 496 29.21 -21.33 21.73
CA GLU A 496 29.49 -20.59 22.98
C GLU A 496 29.98 -19.17 22.70
N HIS A 497 30.94 -19.00 21.78
CA HIS A 497 31.44 -17.69 21.40
C HIS A 497 30.36 -16.80 20.76
N GLN A 498 29.46 -17.36 19.93
CA GLN A 498 28.32 -16.59 19.39
C GLN A 498 27.33 -16.18 20.48
N LYS A 499 27.12 -17.02 21.50
CA LYS A 499 26.26 -16.69 22.64
C LYS A 499 26.87 -15.60 23.52
N GLU A 500 28.20 -15.62 23.70
CA GLU A 500 28.96 -14.57 24.37
C GLU A 500 28.92 -13.25 23.58
N LEU A 501 29.12 -13.29 22.27
CA LEU A 501 29.00 -12.13 21.37
C LEU A 501 27.60 -11.53 21.39
N ALA A 502 26.56 -12.36 21.39
CA ALA A 502 25.17 -11.91 21.50
C ALA A 502 24.93 -11.21 22.84
N LYS A 503 25.42 -11.77 23.95
CA LYS A 503 25.38 -11.12 25.27
C LYS A 503 26.14 -9.80 25.28
N ARG A 504 27.36 -9.75 24.71
CA ARG A 504 28.17 -8.53 24.66
C ARG A 504 27.51 -7.45 23.80
N LYS A 505 26.93 -7.81 22.65
CA LYS A 505 26.16 -6.91 21.78
C LYS A 505 24.88 -6.41 22.45
N GLN A 506 24.21 -7.26 23.21
CA GLN A 506 23.02 -6.87 23.98
C GLN A 506 23.40 -5.94 25.13
N ALA A 507 24.53 -6.19 25.80
CA ALA A 507 25.08 -5.30 26.83
C ALA A 507 25.56 -3.96 26.26
N GLU A 508 26.26 -3.95 25.12
CA GLU A 508 26.60 -2.72 24.38
C GLU A 508 25.35 -1.97 23.92
N GLY A 509 24.32 -2.69 23.45
CA GLY A 509 23.04 -2.11 23.10
C GLY A 509 22.38 -1.45 24.31
N LEU A 510 22.28 -2.17 25.43
CA LEU A 510 21.76 -1.66 26.70
C LEU A 510 22.58 -0.46 27.22
N ALA A 511 23.91 -0.48 27.13
CA ALA A 511 24.76 0.64 27.53
C ALA A 511 24.55 1.87 26.62
N ARG A 512 24.45 1.65 25.31
CA ARG A 512 24.18 2.71 24.32
C ARG A 512 22.79 3.33 24.48
N PHE A 513 21.81 2.56 24.95
CA PHE A 513 20.47 3.05 25.27
C PHE A 513 20.35 3.58 26.71
N ALA A 514 21.22 3.15 27.64
CA ALA A 514 21.29 3.67 29.01
C ALA A 514 21.91 5.07 29.05
N GLU A 515 22.95 5.34 28.26
CA GLU A 515 23.51 6.69 28.10
C GLU A 515 22.56 7.64 27.36
N ALA A 516 21.67 7.11 26.51
CA ALA A 516 20.63 7.90 25.83
C ALA A 516 19.41 8.22 26.72
N THR A 517 19.33 7.65 27.93
CA THR A 517 18.25 7.91 28.90
C THR A 517 18.64 8.89 30.02
N GLY A 518 19.85 9.43 29.98
CA GLY A 518 20.34 10.42 30.94
C GLY A 518 20.24 11.86 30.44
N ASP A 519 19.05 12.29 29.99
CA ASP A 519 18.66 13.72 29.92
C ASP A 519 17.16 13.84 29.59
N GLN A 520 16.32 13.46 30.55
CA GLN A 520 14.88 13.79 30.51
C GLN A 520 14.68 15.28 30.84
N ASN A 521 15.07 16.14 29.90
CA ASN A 521 14.46 17.44 29.58
C ASN A 521 15.12 18.13 28.37
N GLY A 522 15.69 17.36 27.43
CA GLY A 522 16.10 17.87 26.13
C GLY A 522 15.01 17.66 25.10
N VAL A 523 14.05 18.60 24.98
CA VAL A 523 13.26 18.75 23.75
C VAL A 523 14.28 18.74 22.61
N ALA A 524 14.26 17.71 21.77
CA ALA A 524 14.95 17.77 20.49
C ALA A 524 14.31 18.90 19.71
N VAL A 525 14.87 20.11 19.85
CA VAL A 525 14.46 21.28 19.08
C VAL A 525 14.77 20.91 17.64
N LYS A 526 13.74 20.49 16.91
CA LYS A 526 13.79 20.36 15.46
C LYS A 526 14.28 21.72 14.95
N LYS A 527 15.53 21.80 14.48
CA LYS A 527 16.03 23.02 13.82
C LYS A 527 15.27 23.16 12.51
N PHE A 528 14.23 23.98 12.51
CA PHE A 528 13.49 24.35 11.31
C PHE A 528 14.42 25.11 10.35
N LYS A 529 14.46 24.70 9.07
CA LYS A 529 15.16 25.45 8.02
C LYS A 529 14.28 26.64 7.60
N ARG A 530 14.61 27.85 8.05
CA ARG A 530 14.00 29.09 7.56
C ARG A 530 14.68 29.49 6.25
N PHE A 531 13.89 29.60 5.17
CA PHE A 531 14.38 30.00 3.86
C PHE A 531 14.17 31.50 3.68
N GLU A 532 15.28 32.26 3.64
CA GLU A 532 15.25 33.72 3.52
C GLU A 532 15.71 34.12 2.12
N SER A 533 14.76 34.60 1.30
CA SER A 533 15.00 35.02 -0.08
C SER A 533 15.73 36.36 -0.19
N TYR A 534 15.30 37.34 0.63
CA TYR A 534 15.83 38.71 0.63
C TYR A 534 15.88 39.24 2.06
N LYS A 535 17.02 39.81 2.45
CA LYS A 535 17.23 40.44 3.76
C LYS A 535 16.86 41.93 3.76
N ARG A 536 16.90 42.58 2.60
CA ARG A 536 16.69 44.02 2.42
C ARG A 536 15.98 44.27 1.08
N GLU A 537 15.18 45.34 1.02
CA GLU A 537 14.41 45.70 -0.18
C GLU A 537 15.28 45.98 -1.41
N ASN A 538 16.51 46.46 -1.22
CA ASN A 538 17.44 46.73 -2.32
C ASN A 538 17.99 45.46 -3.01
N GLN A 539 17.64 44.26 -2.52
CA GLN A 539 18.05 42.98 -3.11
C GLN A 539 17.04 42.46 -4.15
N PHE A 540 15.89 43.11 -4.31
CA PHE A 540 14.92 42.74 -5.33
C PHE A 540 15.46 43.00 -6.75
N PRO A 541 15.16 42.12 -7.73
CA PRO A 541 15.53 42.35 -9.12
C PRO A 541 14.96 43.67 -9.66
N PRO A 542 15.72 44.46 -10.44
CA PRO A 542 15.24 45.75 -10.97
C PRO A 542 13.94 45.67 -11.78
N LYS A 543 13.72 44.55 -12.50
CA LYS A 543 12.52 44.27 -13.32
C LYS A 543 11.22 44.12 -12.51
N ILE A 544 11.31 44.11 -11.19
CA ILE A 544 10.14 43.98 -10.32
C ILE A 544 9.19 45.18 -10.36
N ARG A 545 9.69 46.34 -10.81
CA ARG A 545 8.92 47.58 -10.96
C ARG A 545 7.81 47.46 -12.01
N ASP A 546 7.94 46.52 -12.93
CA ASP A 546 6.99 46.29 -14.01
C ASP A 546 5.74 45.50 -13.55
N LEU A 547 5.68 45.08 -12.29
CA LEU A 547 4.61 44.25 -11.71
C LEU A 547 4.30 42.99 -12.54
N ALA A 548 5.32 42.44 -13.19
CA ALA A 548 5.27 41.15 -13.87
C ALA A 548 5.72 40.01 -12.93
N ILE A 549 5.46 38.76 -13.32
CA ILE A 549 6.06 37.59 -12.67
C ILE A 549 7.56 37.60 -12.99
N VAL A 550 8.40 37.62 -11.95
CA VAL A 550 9.86 37.68 -12.09
C VAL A 550 10.49 36.45 -11.44
N MET A 551 11.36 35.78 -12.20
CA MET A 551 12.15 34.65 -11.74
C MET A 551 13.52 35.13 -11.26
N ASP A 552 13.85 34.89 -9.99
CA ASP A 552 15.17 35.15 -9.43
C ASP A 552 15.87 33.82 -9.10
N ALA A 553 16.58 33.30 -10.10
CA ALA A 553 17.33 32.05 -9.98
C ALA A 553 18.48 32.14 -8.97
N LYS A 554 19.04 33.34 -8.73
CA LYS A 554 20.16 33.55 -7.80
C LYS A 554 19.73 33.31 -6.36
N ASN A 555 18.57 33.84 -5.99
CA ASN A 555 17.99 33.67 -4.65
C ASN A 555 16.95 32.56 -4.59
N SER A 556 16.87 31.69 -5.60
CA SER A 556 15.91 30.59 -5.69
C SER A 556 14.47 31.01 -5.40
N THR A 557 14.04 32.16 -5.92
CA THR A 557 12.80 32.83 -5.55
C THR A 557 12.00 33.26 -6.77
N VAL A 558 10.68 33.15 -6.67
CA VAL A 558 9.74 33.64 -7.67
C VAL A 558 8.97 34.80 -7.07
N VAL A 559 8.95 35.94 -7.75
CA VAL A 559 8.17 37.10 -7.32
C VAL A 559 6.88 37.17 -8.11
N PHE A 560 5.76 37.17 -7.39
CA PHE A 560 4.43 37.30 -7.95
C PHE A 560 3.84 38.69 -7.69
N PRO A 561 3.17 39.32 -8.69
CA PRO A 561 2.43 40.54 -8.47
C PRO A 561 1.07 40.22 -7.82
N ILE A 562 0.92 40.51 -6.53
CA ILE A 562 -0.31 40.27 -5.77
C ILE A 562 -0.86 41.62 -5.32
N MET A 563 -2.06 41.99 -5.79
CA MET A 563 -2.74 43.24 -5.44
C MET A 563 -1.84 44.49 -5.61
N GLY A 564 -1.10 44.56 -6.74
CA GLY A 564 -0.21 45.68 -7.04
C GLY A 564 1.09 45.71 -6.24
N ARG A 565 1.42 44.62 -5.52
CA ARG A 565 2.67 44.49 -4.75
C ARG A 565 3.49 43.30 -5.23
N PRO A 566 4.82 43.43 -5.32
CA PRO A 566 5.67 42.28 -5.62
C PRO A 566 5.89 41.43 -4.36
N VAL A 567 5.42 40.19 -4.39
CA VAL A 567 5.49 39.26 -3.26
C VAL A 567 6.41 38.10 -3.60
N PRO A 568 7.55 37.94 -2.88
CA PRO A 568 8.51 36.88 -3.13
C PRO A 568 8.09 35.55 -2.48
N PHE A 569 8.26 34.45 -3.21
CA PHE A 569 8.07 33.09 -2.72
C PHE A 569 9.30 32.24 -3.06
N HIS A 570 9.93 31.66 -2.04
CA HIS A 570 11.06 30.75 -2.24
C HIS A 570 10.59 29.49 -2.99
N ILE A 571 11.42 28.93 -3.87
CA ILE A 571 11.06 27.80 -4.74
C ILE A 571 10.60 26.56 -3.95
N GLN A 572 11.14 26.36 -2.75
CA GLN A 572 10.73 25.26 -1.85
C GLN A 572 9.35 25.46 -1.21
N THR A 573 8.72 26.63 -1.36
CA THR A 573 7.31 26.83 -0.98
C THR A 573 6.37 26.47 -2.13
N ILE A 574 6.88 26.31 -3.34
CA ILE A 574 6.09 26.03 -4.55
C ILE A 574 6.05 24.52 -4.83
N LYS A 575 4.86 23.95 -4.89
CA LYS A 575 4.61 22.55 -5.23
C LYS A 575 4.79 22.30 -6.73
N ASN A 576 4.12 23.07 -7.58
CA ASN A 576 4.30 23.02 -9.03
C ASN A 576 3.69 24.27 -9.68
N ALA A 577 4.01 24.47 -10.96
CA ALA A 577 3.36 25.44 -11.82
C ALA A 577 2.80 24.69 -13.04
N SER A 578 1.55 24.99 -13.42
CA SER A 578 0.88 24.38 -14.56
C SER A 578 0.17 25.44 -15.39
N LYS A 579 0.24 25.31 -16.70
CA LYS A 579 -0.47 26.17 -17.67
C LYS A 579 -1.67 25.43 -18.23
N SER A 580 -2.78 26.14 -18.42
CA SER A 580 -3.99 25.64 -19.09
C SER A 580 -4.58 26.72 -19.98
N ASP A 581 -5.12 26.34 -21.13
CA ASP A 581 -5.77 27.26 -22.07
C ASP A 581 -7.29 27.07 -22.04
N GLU A 582 -8.03 28.18 -22.03
CA GLU A 582 -9.49 28.18 -22.10
C GLU A 582 -9.94 29.35 -22.98
N GLY A 583 -10.34 29.05 -24.21
CA GLY A 583 -10.69 30.05 -25.21
C GLY A 583 -9.51 30.95 -25.58
N GLU A 584 -9.71 32.27 -25.51
CA GLU A 584 -8.69 33.29 -25.85
C GLU A 584 -7.74 33.63 -24.68
N PHE A 585 -7.88 32.93 -23.56
CA PHE A 585 -7.11 33.19 -22.35
C PHE A 585 -6.32 31.96 -21.92
N SER A 586 -5.07 32.19 -21.55
CA SER A 586 -4.22 31.22 -20.87
C SER A 586 -4.19 31.51 -19.38
N TYR A 587 -4.13 30.44 -18.59
CA TYR A 587 -4.08 30.48 -17.14
C TYR A 587 -2.81 29.81 -16.64
N LEU A 588 -2.03 30.55 -15.84
CA LEU A 588 -0.88 30.01 -15.12
C LEU A 588 -1.27 29.78 -13.66
N ARG A 589 -1.33 28.52 -13.26
CA ARG A 589 -1.64 28.11 -11.90
C ARG A 589 -0.37 27.69 -11.15
N ILE A 590 -0.10 28.38 -10.05
CA ILE A 590 0.99 28.08 -9.12
C ILE A 590 0.39 27.42 -7.89
N ASN A 591 0.75 26.17 -7.61
CA ASN A 591 0.33 25.49 -6.39
C ASN A 591 1.45 25.55 -5.37
N PHE A 592 1.13 25.87 -4.12
CA PHE A 592 2.09 25.97 -3.02
C PHE A 592 1.98 24.75 -2.10
N LEU A 593 3.07 24.50 -1.38
CA LEU A 593 3.10 23.55 -0.28
C LEU A 593 2.36 24.18 0.91
N SER A 594 1.48 23.41 1.55
CA SER A 594 0.74 23.80 2.74
C SER A 594 0.67 22.61 3.71
N PRO A 595 0.65 22.85 5.04
CA PRO A 595 0.50 21.80 6.04
C PRO A 595 -0.71 20.91 5.75
N GLY A 596 -0.57 19.59 5.97
CA GLY A 596 -1.63 18.62 5.73
C GLY A 596 -1.75 18.09 4.29
N GLN A 597 -0.93 18.55 3.35
CA GLN A 597 -0.81 17.89 2.04
C GLN A 597 0.15 16.69 2.13
N GLY A 598 -0.37 15.47 2.00
CA GLY A 598 0.36 14.20 2.12
C GLY A 598 1.39 13.88 1.02
N VAL A 599 1.99 14.89 0.39
CA VAL A 599 2.99 14.69 -0.69
C VAL A 599 4.28 15.43 -0.33
N GLY A 600 5.14 14.76 0.45
CA GLY A 600 6.48 15.23 0.82
C GLY A 600 6.97 14.59 2.12
N ARG A 601 8.29 14.32 2.22
CA ARG A 601 8.93 13.79 3.43
C ARG A 601 8.55 14.68 4.64
N LYS A 602 7.96 14.09 5.68
CA LYS A 602 7.45 14.79 6.89
C LYS A 602 8.50 15.65 7.59
N ASP A 603 9.78 15.43 7.31
CA ASP A 603 10.90 16.04 8.03
C ASP A 603 11.46 17.33 7.39
N ASP A 604 11.07 17.68 6.16
CA ASP A 604 11.59 18.84 5.42
C ASP A 604 10.49 19.88 5.06
N GLN A 605 9.47 20.03 5.90
CA GLN A 605 8.43 21.05 5.66
C GLN A 605 8.90 22.45 6.10
N PRO A 606 8.90 23.48 5.22
CA PRO A 606 9.49 24.80 5.46
C PRO A 606 8.61 25.71 6.33
N PHE A 607 7.77 25.16 7.22
CA PHE A 607 6.77 25.91 7.95
C PHE A 607 7.21 26.16 9.39
N GLU A 608 7.51 27.42 9.71
CA GLU A 608 7.87 27.88 11.07
C GLU A 608 6.67 27.82 12.02
N ASP A 609 5.46 28.06 11.50
CA ASP A 609 4.18 27.94 12.22
C ASP A 609 3.15 27.22 11.34
N ALA A 610 2.82 25.98 11.70
CA ALA A 610 1.82 25.19 10.98
C ALA A 610 0.38 25.72 11.11
N SER A 611 0.13 26.67 12.03
CA SER A 611 -1.17 27.32 12.23
C SER A 611 -1.33 28.65 11.47
N ALA A 612 -0.28 29.11 10.77
CA ALA A 612 -0.32 30.32 9.96
C ALA A 612 -1.29 30.20 8.76
N HIS A 613 -1.58 31.34 8.12
CA HIS A 613 -2.38 31.36 6.90
C HIS A 613 -1.54 31.01 5.67
N PHE A 614 -1.91 29.94 4.97
CA PHE A 614 -1.21 29.46 3.78
C PHE A 614 -2.02 29.74 2.51
N VAL A 615 -1.34 30.30 1.50
CA VAL A 615 -1.88 30.38 0.15
C VAL A 615 -1.75 29.01 -0.50
N ARG A 616 -2.86 28.37 -0.89
CA ARG A 616 -2.84 27.02 -1.50
C ARG A 616 -2.48 27.06 -2.98
N SER A 617 -3.00 28.05 -3.70
CA SER A 617 -2.70 28.26 -5.12
C SER A 617 -2.97 29.69 -5.54
N LEU A 618 -2.20 30.19 -6.50
CA LEU A 618 -2.45 31.43 -7.24
C LEU A 618 -2.70 31.10 -8.70
N THR A 619 -3.61 31.83 -9.33
CA THR A 619 -3.91 31.68 -10.76
C THR A 619 -3.82 33.04 -11.43
N PHE A 620 -2.96 33.15 -12.43
CA PHE A 620 -2.82 34.32 -13.29
C PHE A 620 -3.49 34.05 -14.62
N ARG A 621 -4.12 35.07 -15.20
CA ARG A 621 -4.80 35.02 -16.50
C ARG A 621 -4.11 36.00 -17.45
N SER A 622 -3.86 35.59 -18.68
CA SER A 622 -3.24 36.41 -19.73
C SER A 622 -3.73 35.96 -21.11
N HIS A 623 -3.64 36.82 -22.10
CA HIS A 623 -3.78 36.44 -23.51
C HIS A 623 -2.50 35.82 -24.08
N ASP A 624 -1.36 36.03 -23.42
CA ASP A 624 -0.05 35.53 -23.82
C ASP A 624 0.22 34.16 -23.17
N GLY A 625 -0.16 33.10 -23.89
CA GLY A 625 -0.02 31.72 -23.43
C GLY A 625 1.41 31.18 -23.48
N ASP A 626 2.21 31.62 -24.45
CA ASP A 626 3.58 31.19 -24.63
C ASP A 626 4.45 31.67 -23.47
N ARG A 627 4.27 32.93 -23.04
CA ARG A 627 4.93 33.46 -21.84
C ARG A 627 4.57 32.67 -20.59
N PHE A 628 3.32 32.25 -20.43
CA PHE A 628 2.91 31.42 -19.28
C PHE A 628 3.50 30.02 -19.32
N GLN A 629 3.67 29.44 -20.52
CA GLN A 629 4.36 28.17 -20.68
C GLN A 629 5.84 28.29 -20.30
N ASP A 630 6.51 29.37 -20.72
CA ASP A 630 7.91 29.64 -20.36
C ASP A 630 8.10 29.81 -18.86
N ILE A 631 7.21 30.57 -18.19
CA ILE A 631 7.26 30.75 -16.75
C ILE A 631 7.06 29.42 -16.02
N ALA A 632 6.10 28.59 -16.44
CA ALA A 632 5.88 27.28 -15.85
C ALA A 632 7.13 26.38 -15.99
N ASN A 633 7.78 26.40 -17.16
CA ASN A 633 9.01 25.67 -17.42
C ASN A 633 10.18 26.17 -16.53
N GLN A 634 10.34 27.49 -16.38
CA GLN A 634 11.37 28.09 -15.53
C GLN A 634 11.20 27.73 -14.05
N ILE A 635 9.97 27.77 -13.53
CA ILE A 635 9.65 27.32 -12.16
C ILE A 635 9.96 25.82 -12.01
N GLY A 636 9.60 25.00 -13.00
CA GLY A 636 9.89 23.58 -13.01
C GLY A 636 11.40 23.27 -12.96
N ASN A 637 12.20 23.99 -13.74
CA ASN A 637 13.65 23.82 -13.79
C ASN A 637 14.32 24.27 -12.48
N MET A 638 13.97 25.46 -11.96
CA MET A 638 14.49 25.93 -10.67
C MET A 638 14.18 24.96 -9.52
N LYS A 639 13.02 24.30 -9.55
CA LYS A 639 12.68 23.29 -8.57
C LYS A 639 13.54 22.03 -8.69
N LYS A 640 13.79 21.54 -9.91
CA LYS A 640 14.67 20.39 -10.15
C LYS A 640 16.09 20.67 -9.66
N ASP A 641 16.61 21.86 -9.94
CA ASP A 641 17.96 22.27 -9.51
C ASP A 641 18.07 22.38 -7.99
N ALA A 642 17.04 22.89 -7.31
CA ALA A 642 17.00 22.98 -5.86
C ALA A 642 17.02 21.59 -5.20
N VAL A 643 16.23 20.64 -5.70
CA VAL A 643 16.20 19.25 -5.21
C VAL A 643 17.54 18.57 -5.43
N LYS A 644 18.17 18.78 -6.58
CA LYS A 644 19.48 18.20 -6.90
C LYS A 644 20.58 18.70 -5.94
N ARG A 645 20.67 20.02 -5.70
CA ARG A 645 21.65 20.60 -4.76
C ARG A 645 21.44 20.13 -3.32
N GLU A 646 20.20 19.97 -2.89
CA GLU A 646 19.89 19.48 -1.54
C GLU A 646 20.26 18.01 -1.37
N GLN A 647 20.01 17.18 -2.39
CA GLN A 647 20.45 15.78 -2.41
C GLN A 647 21.99 15.69 -2.36
N GLU A 648 22.69 16.48 -3.18
CA GLU A 648 24.17 16.55 -3.17
C GLU A 648 24.70 17.00 -1.80
N LYS A 649 24.05 17.97 -1.14
CA LYS A 649 24.44 18.42 0.20
C LYS A 649 24.20 17.35 1.27
N LYS A 650 23.06 16.65 1.21
CA LYS A 650 22.71 15.57 2.14
C LYS A 650 23.65 14.37 1.99
N ASP A 651 24.10 14.09 0.78
CA ASP A 651 25.07 13.02 0.51
C ASP A 651 26.47 13.35 1.08
N MET A 652 26.78 14.65 1.27
CA MET A 652 28.03 15.15 1.86
C MET A 652 27.98 15.41 3.37
N GLU A 653 26.80 15.55 3.98
CA GLU A 653 26.64 15.91 5.41
C GLU A 653 27.10 14.82 6.40
N ASP A 654 27.21 13.57 5.95
CA ASP A 654 27.57 12.40 6.77
C ASP A 654 29.00 11.87 6.50
N VAL A 655 29.77 12.52 5.62
CA VAL A 655 31.15 12.13 5.31
C VAL A 655 32.07 12.93 6.22
N VAL A 656 32.56 12.29 7.28
CA VAL A 656 33.58 12.88 8.15
C VAL A 656 34.86 13.05 7.33
N GLU A 657 35.41 14.27 7.32
CA GLU A 657 36.68 14.57 6.62
C GLU A 657 37.81 13.73 7.22
N GLN A 658 38.40 12.85 6.41
CA GLN A 658 39.46 11.95 6.86
C GLN A 658 40.84 12.58 6.70
N ASP A 659 41.76 12.20 7.58
CA ASP A 659 43.17 12.51 7.43
C ASP A 659 43.75 11.95 6.12
N LYS A 660 44.89 12.49 5.68
CA LYS A 660 45.54 12.03 4.45
C LYS A 660 46.38 10.77 4.69
N LEU A 661 46.40 9.88 3.70
CA LEU A 661 47.28 8.72 3.70
C LEU A 661 48.76 9.14 3.64
N VAL A 662 49.58 8.58 4.51
CA VAL A 662 51.03 8.79 4.59
C VAL A 662 51.74 7.65 3.87
N GLU A 663 52.27 7.98 2.69
CA GLU A 663 53.01 7.05 1.85
C GLU A 663 54.37 6.67 2.46
N ILE A 664 54.73 5.39 2.38
CA ILE A 664 56.05 4.89 2.79
C ILE A 664 57.10 5.39 1.80
N ARG A 665 58.05 6.22 2.26
CA ARG A 665 59.13 6.78 1.43
C ARG A 665 60.47 6.05 1.57
N ASN A 666 60.68 5.33 2.68
CA ASN A 666 62.00 4.76 3.04
C ASN A 666 62.19 3.30 2.58
N ARG A 667 61.16 2.65 2.04
CA ARG A 667 61.20 1.29 1.46
C ARG A 667 60.08 1.13 0.44
N ARG A 668 60.18 0.11 -0.44
CA ARG A 668 59.09 -0.22 -1.37
C ARG A 668 57.86 -0.73 -0.59
N PRO A 669 56.66 -0.18 -0.83
CA PRO A 669 55.41 -0.70 -0.26
C PRO A 669 55.18 -2.16 -0.65
N ILE A 670 54.48 -2.91 0.20
CA ILE A 670 53.97 -4.24 -0.17
C ILE A 670 52.79 -4.01 -1.11
N VAL A 671 52.81 -4.65 -2.26
CA VAL A 671 51.83 -4.46 -3.34
C VAL A 671 51.15 -5.79 -3.66
N MET A 672 49.84 -5.72 -3.85
CA MET A 672 49.03 -6.79 -4.39
C MET A 672 48.45 -6.34 -5.74
N ASP A 673 48.99 -6.88 -6.84
CA ASP A 673 48.56 -6.56 -8.21
C ASP A 673 47.28 -7.31 -8.63
N ASN A 674 46.71 -7.00 -9.79
CA ASN A 674 45.55 -7.70 -10.35
C ASN A 674 44.30 -7.77 -9.45
N VAL A 675 44.05 -6.74 -8.63
CA VAL A 675 42.94 -6.69 -7.67
C VAL A 675 41.80 -5.83 -8.22
N PHE A 676 40.55 -6.27 -8.02
CA PHE A 676 39.36 -5.47 -8.27
C PHE A 676 38.80 -4.90 -6.96
N ILE A 677 38.12 -3.76 -7.04
CA ILE A 677 37.48 -3.10 -5.88
C ILE A 677 35.95 -3.15 -5.97
N ARG A 678 35.28 -3.42 -4.85
CA ARG A 678 33.82 -3.20 -4.66
C ARG A 678 33.59 -2.23 -3.50
N PRO A 679 32.70 -1.23 -3.63
CA PRO A 679 31.94 -0.86 -4.83
C PRO A 679 32.85 -0.44 -5.99
N ALA A 680 32.39 -0.71 -7.22
CA ALA A 680 33.15 -0.36 -8.42
C ALA A 680 33.30 1.17 -8.56
N MET A 681 34.46 1.62 -9.02
CA MET A 681 34.69 3.01 -9.40
C MET A 681 34.06 3.31 -10.77
N ASP A 682 33.71 4.59 -11.02
CA ASP A 682 33.20 5.04 -12.31
C ASP A 682 34.25 4.79 -13.42
N GLY A 683 33.86 4.11 -14.50
CA GLY A 683 34.71 3.83 -15.67
C GLY A 683 34.78 2.35 -16.07
N LYS A 684 35.66 2.02 -17.01
CA LYS A 684 35.87 0.64 -17.50
C LYS A 684 36.50 -0.21 -16.40
N ARG A 685 35.91 -1.38 -16.11
CA ARG A 685 36.41 -2.35 -15.13
C ARG A 685 37.76 -2.90 -15.59
N VAL A 686 38.81 -2.61 -14.82
CA VAL A 686 40.17 -3.11 -15.01
C VAL A 686 40.74 -3.48 -13.65
N PRO A 687 41.56 -4.54 -13.56
CA PRO A 687 42.21 -4.90 -12.32
C PRO A 687 43.31 -3.88 -12.00
N GLY A 688 43.32 -3.38 -10.77
CA GLY A 688 44.32 -2.46 -10.24
C GLY A 688 45.26 -3.10 -9.23
N LYS A 689 45.87 -2.27 -8.40
CA LYS A 689 46.82 -2.71 -7.36
C LYS A 689 46.46 -2.11 -6.00
N VAL A 690 46.63 -2.90 -4.95
CA VAL A 690 46.48 -2.47 -3.56
C VAL A 690 47.86 -2.39 -2.91
N GLU A 691 48.19 -1.24 -2.35
CA GLU A 691 49.45 -0.96 -1.68
C GLU A 691 49.21 -0.70 -0.19
N ILE A 692 50.10 -1.24 0.66
CA ILE A 692 50.06 -0.99 2.11
C ILE A 692 51.03 0.15 2.45
N HIS A 693 50.51 1.22 3.04
CA HIS A 693 51.27 2.40 3.46
C HIS A 693 51.30 2.53 5.00
N GLN A 694 51.86 3.63 5.53
CA GLN A 694 52.17 3.74 6.97
C GLN A 694 50.90 3.77 7.84
N ASN A 695 49.86 4.47 7.39
CA ASN A 695 48.61 4.65 8.13
C ASN A 695 47.37 4.13 7.39
N GLY A 696 47.53 3.34 6.32
CA GLY A 696 46.38 2.80 5.58
C GLY A 696 46.72 2.00 4.32
N LEU A 697 45.67 1.63 3.60
CA LEU A 697 45.71 0.95 2.31
C LEU A 697 45.41 1.93 1.19
N ARG A 698 46.04 1.75 0.02
CA ARG A 698 45.72 2.48 -1.21
C ARG A 698 45.37 1.51 -2.32
N TYR A 699 44.19 1.65 -2.91
CA TYR A 699 43.88 1.05 -4.20
C TYR A 699 44.19 2.05 -5.31
N GLN A 700 44.88 1.60 -6.36
CA GLN A 700 45.19 2.41 -7.53
C GLN A 700 44.70 1.72 -8.81
N SER A 701 43.84 2.41 -9.57
CA SER A 701 43.43 1.98 -10.91
C SER A 701 44.55 2.26 -11.94
N PRO A 702 44.78 1.36 -12.92
CA PRO A 702 45.78 1.55 -13.97
C PRO A 702 45.31 2.48 -15.10
N LEU A 703 43.99 2.69 -15.26
CA LEU A 703 43.43 3.53 -16.32
C LEU A 703 43.53 5.03 -16.03
N ASN A 704 43.42 5.42 -14.76
CA ASN A 704 43.50 6.82 -14.36
C ASN A 704 44.20 6.93 -13.01
N LEU A 705 45.30 7.68 -12.97
CA LEU A 705 46.07 7.96 -11.75
C LEU A 705 45.23 8.68 -10.69
N GLN A 706 44.18 9.40 -11.09
CA GLN A 706 43.25 10.07 -10.16
C GLN A 706 42.20 9.11 -9.56
N HIS A 707 42.00 7.92 -10.13
CA HIS A 707 41.07 6.91 -9.61
C HIS A 707 41.78 6.05 -8.58
N ARG A 708 41.99 6.64 -7.40
CA ARG A 708 42.57 5.98 -6.21
C ARG A 708 41.60 6.00 -5.04
N VAL A 709 41.66 4.97 -4.21
CA VAL A 709 40.88 4.88 -2.96
C VAL A 709 41.84 4.67 -1.81
N ASP A 710 41.86 5.62 -0.89
CA ASP A 710 42.70 5.57 0.31
C ASP A 710 41.81 5.17 1.50
N ILE A 711 42.25 4.15 2.24
CA ILE A 711 41.57 3.65 3.44
C ILE A 711 42.53 3.73 4.61
N LEU A 712 42.28 4.64 5.55
CA LEU A 712 43.09 4.75 6.76
C LEU A 712 42.81 3.60 7.74
N PHE A 713 43.86 3.05 8.37
CA PHE A 713 43.71 2.04 9.42
C PHE A 713 42.90 2.54 10.61
N SER A 714 42.98 3.85 10.93
CA SER A 714 42.18 4.46 11.99
C SER A 714 40.68 4.30 11.76
N ASN A 715 40.25 4.30 10.49
CA ASN A 715 38.87 4.15 10.06
C ASN A 715 38.47 2.69 9.80
N VAL A 716 39.40 1.72 9.83
CA VAL A 716 39.06 0.30 9.70
C VAL A 716 38.48 -0.21 11.02
N LYS A 717 37.30 -0.82 10.96
CA LYS A 717 36.66 -1.48 12.10
C LYS A 717 36.92 -2.98 12.09
N HIS A 718 36.74 -3.62 10.94
CA HIS A 718 37.03 -5.04 10.74
C HIS A 718 37.76 -5.24 9.41
N LEU A 719 38.75 -6.13 9.40
CA LEU A 719 39.44 -6.56 8.20
C LEU A 719 39.57 -8.08 8.26
N PHE A 720 39.06 -8.79 7.25
CA PHE A 720 39.16 -10.25 7.18
C PHE A 720 39.44 -10.72 5.76
N PHE A 721 40.11 -11.86 5.68
CA PHE A 721 40.49 -12.53 4.46
C PHE A 721 39.57 -13.74 4.25
N GLN A 722 39.02 -13.86 3.05
CA GLN A 722 38.20 -14.98 2.61
C GLN A 722 38.99 -15.77 1.57
N PRO A 723 39.46 -16.99 1.90
CA PRO A 723 40.21 -17.85 0.99
C PRO A 723 39.33 -18.39 -0.14
N CYS A 724 39.96 -18.90 -1.18
CA CYS A 724 39.34 -19.49 -2.38
C CYS A 724 38.81 -20.92 -2.16
N ASP A 725 38.73 -21.41 -0.92
CA ASP A 725 38.23 -22.75 -0.59
C ASP A 725 36.74 -22.85 -0.92
N HIS A 726 36.44 -23.50 -2.04
CA HIS A 726 35.09 -23.66 -2.64
C HIS A 726 34.48 -22.42 -3.32
N GLU A 727 35.22 -21.32 -3.45
CA GLU A 727 34.79 -20.12 -4.17
C GLU A 727 35.71 -19.80 -5.36
N LEU A 728 35.25 -18.99 -6.31
CA LEU A 728 36.01 -18.61 -7.52
C LEU A 728 36.83 -17.32 -7.34
N ILE A 729 36.67 -16.65 -6.20
CA ILE A 729 37.32 -15.37 -5.90
C ILE A 729 37.94 -15.40 -4.50
N VAL A 730 39.09 -14.74 -4.35
CA VAL A 730 39.71 -14.46 -3.05
C VAL A 730 39.40 -13.02 -2.68
N ILE A 731 38.95 -12.77 -1.44
CA ILE A 731 38.47 -11.44 -1.02
C ILE A 731 39.13 -10.97 0.28
N ILE A 732 39.62 -9.74 0.28
CA ILE A 732 39.91 -8.97 1.50
C ILE A 732 38.72 -8.03 1.74
N HIS A 733 38.00 -8.26 2.82
CA HIS A 733 36.87 -7.44 3.25
C HIS A 733 37.33 -6.41 4.29
N VAL A 734 37.00 -5.15 4.05
CA VAL A 734 37.30 -4.03 4.94
C VAL A 734 36.00 -3.34 5.30
N HIS A 735 35.59 -3.44 6.57
CA HIS A 735 34.45 -2.70 7.11
C HIS A 735 34.94 -1.49 7.90
N LEU A 736 34.38 -0.32 7.62
CA LEU A 736 34.82 0.98 8.12
C LEU A 736 33.95 1.47 9.29
N LYS A 737 34.55 2.28 10.18
CA LYS A 737 33.83 2.97 11.27
C LYS A 737 32.91 4.05 10.67
N ASP A 738 33.52 4.91 9.86
CA ASP A 738 32.88 6.01 9.15
C ASP A 738 32.85 5.73 7.64
N PRO A 739 31.75 6.06 6.96
CA PRO A 739 31.61 5.76 5.54
C PRO A 739 32.55 6.63 4.71
N ILE A 740 33.07 6.06 3.61
CA ILE A 740 33.85 6.79 2.60
C ILE A 740 33.09 6.84 1.28
N LEU A 741 33.45 7.81 0.45
CA LEU A 741 32.99 7.90 -0.94
C LEU A 741 33.97 7.17 -1.86
N ILE A 742 33.47 6.16 -2.58
CA ILE A 742 34.17 5.52 -3.69
C ILE A 742 33.42 5.89 -4.96
N GLY A 743 34.01 6.76 -5.78
CA GLY A 743 33.29 7.41 -6.89
C GLY A 743 32.11 8.23 -6.37
N LYS A 744 30.89 7.87 -6.80
CA LYS A 744 29.63 8.48 -6.32
C LYS A 744 28.92 7.67 -5.23
N LYS A 745 29.47 6.51 -4.82
CA LYS A 745 28.84 5.63 -3.84
C LYS A 745 29.45 5.82 -2.46
N LYS A 746 28.60 6.17 -1.50
CA LYS A 746 28.93 6.18 -0.07
C LYS A 746 28.85 4.75 0.46
N THR A 747 29.94 4.23 1.03
CA THR A 747 30.00 2.85 1.53
C THR A 747 30.74 2.76 2.86
N LYS A 748 30.35 1.80 3.70
CA LYS A 748 31.13 1.36 4.88
C LYS A 748 31.90 0.07 4.61
N ASP A 749 31.58 -0.63 3.52
CA ASP A 749 32.16 -1.91 3.17
C ASP A 749 32.95 -1.75 1.88
N VAL A 750 34.23 -2.09 1.93
CA VAL A 750 35.13 -2.11 0.78
C VAL A 750 35.70 -3.51 0.64
N GLN A 751 35.60 -4.09 -0.54
CA GLN A 751 36.15 -5.41 -0.84
C GLN A 751 37.22 -5.29 -1.92
N PHE A 752 38.34 -5.95 -1.68
CA PHE A 752 39.39 -6.14 -2.66
C PHE A 752 39.40 -7.61 -3.05
N TYR A 753 39.23 -7.94 -4.33
CA TYR A 753 39.13 -9.34 -4.74
C TYR A 753 39.96 -9.66 -5.98
N ARG A 754 40.41 -10.92 -6.09
CA ARG A 754 41.04 -11.51 -7.26
C ARG A 754 40.21 -12.69 -7.74
N GLU A 755 40.16 -12.89 -9.05
CA GLU A 755 39.45 -14.02 -9.67
C GLU A 755 40.45 -15.15 -9.96
N ALA A 756 40.09 -16.40 -9.68
CA ALA A 756 40.98 -17.56 -9.83
C ALA A 756 41.13 -18.06 -11.28
N THR A 757 40.24 -17.64 -12.18
CA THR A 757 40.19 -18.08 -13.57
C THR A 757 40.20 -16.89 -14.54
N ASP A 758 40.97 -16.97 -15.64
CA ASP A 758 40.97 -15.96 -16.74
C ASP A 758 39.66 -15.94 -17.55
N ILE A 759 38.73 -16.85 -17.25
CA ILE A 759 37.42 -16.92 -17.85
C ILE A 759 36.56 -15.82 -17.21
N GLN A 760 36.38 -14.71 -17.93
CA GLN A 760 35.43 -13.66 -17.55
C GLN A 760 34.04 -14.26 -17.37
N PHE A 761 33.65 -14.50 -16.13
CA PHE A 761 32.29 -14.84 -15.77
C PHE A 761 31.52 -13.52 -15.63
N ASP A 762 30.71 -13.21 -16.63
CA ASP A 762 29.72 -12.14 -16.55
C ASP A 762 28.49 -12.70 -15.83
N GLU A 763 28.13 -12.09 -14.69
CA GLU A 763 26.95 -12.44 -13.89
C GLU A 763 25.63 -12.26 -14.65
N THR A 764 25.66 -11.72 -15.88
CA THR A 764 24.54 -11.68 -16.82
C THR A 764 24.70 -12.62 -18.03
N GLY A 765 24.80 -13.92 -17.76
CA GLY A 765 24.14 -15.01 -18.51
C GLY A 765 24.10 -15.02 -20.05
N ASN A 766 25.05 -14.41 -20.78
CA ASN A 766 24.98 -14.40 -22.25
C ASN A 766 26.35 -14.34 -22.96
N ARG A 767 26.98 -15.51 -23.20
CA ARG A 767 27.42 -15.94 -24.55
C ARG A 767 28.08 -17.33 -24.58
N LYS A 768 27.58 -18.11 -25.54
CA LYS A 768 28.05 -19.34 -26.23
C LYS A 768 29.53 -19.74 -26.03
N ARG A 769 29.75 -20.91 -25.41
CA ARG A 769 31.00 -21.68 -25.55
C ARG A 769 30.97 -22.54 -26.83
N LYS A 770 31.99 -22.38 -27.67
CA LYS A 770 32.48 -23.42 -28.58
C LYS A 770 33.96 -23.61 -28.26
N TYR A 771 34.29 -24.62 -27.49
CA TYR A 771 35.61 -25.24 -27.51
C TYR A 771 35.42 -26.74 -27.25
N ARG A 772 35.96 -27.56 -28.16
CA ARG A 772 36.15 -29.01 -27.96
C ARG A 772 37.59 -29.14 -27.45
N TYR A 773 37.76 -29.37 -26.15
CA TYR A 773 39.00 -29.88 -25.58
C TYR A 773 38.83 -31.41 -25.43
N GLY A 774 39.90 -32.19 -25.65
CA GLY A 774 39.90 -33.63 -25.37
C GLY A 774 40.14 -33.90 -23.88
N ASP A 775 39.76 -35.08 -23.40
CA ASP A 775 39.79 -35.49 -21.98
C ASP A 775 41.16 -35.28 -21.26
N GLU A 776 42.28 -35.22 -22.00
CA GLU A 776 43.61 -34.92 -21.43
C GLU A 776 43.84 -33.43 -21.13
N GLU A 777 43.32 -32.50 -21.93
CA GLU A 777 43.48 -31.05 -21.72
C GLU A 777 42.58 -30.52 -20.59
N GLU A 778 41.43 -31.16 -20.34
CA GLU A 778 40.53 -30.79 -19.24
C GLU A 778 41.12 -31.13 -17.87
N PHE A 779 41.83 -32.27 -17.76
CA PHE A 779 42.51 -32.67 -16.53
C PHE A 779 43.72 -31.78 -16.20
N GLU A 780 44.46 -31.34 -17.23
CA GLU A 780 45.58 -30.41 -17.05
C GLU A 780 45.09 -29.01 -16.63
N ALA A 781 44.00 -28.53 -17.24
CA ALA A 781 43.34 -27.29 -16.85
C ALA A 781 42.80 -27.32 -15.40
N GLU A 782 42.21 -28.44 -14.96
CA GLU A 782 41.74 -28.60 -13.59
C GLU A 782 42.90 -28.59 -12.57
N GLN A 783 44.04 -29.19 -12.92
CA GLN A 783 45.25 -29.15 -12.06
C GLN A 783 45.89 -27.76 -12.01
N GLU A 784 45.95 -27.05 -13.13
CA GLU A 784 46.41 -25.66 -13.16
C GLU A 784 45.48 -24.74 -12.35
N GLU A 785 44.17 -24.95 -12.43
CA GLU A 785 43.19 -24.20 -11.64
C GLU A 785 43.37 -24.44 -10.13
N ARG A 786 43.57 -25.70 -9.70
CA ARG A 786 43.86 -26.01 -8.29
C ARG A 786 45.18 -25.39 -7.81
N ARG A 787 46.23 -25.36 -8.64
CA ARG A 787 47.49 -24.68 -8.29
C ARG A 787 47.29 -23.17 -8.17
N ARG A 788 46.59 -22.53 -9.12
CA ARG A 788 46.30 -21.09 -9.05
C ARG A 788 45.48 -20.71 -7.82
N ARG A 789 44.47 -21.51 -7.45
CA ARG A 789 43.68 -21.29 -6.23
C ARG A 789 44.55 -21.36 -4.97
N ALA A 790 45.42 -22.37 -4.87
CA ALA A 790 46.34 -22.50 -3.74
C ALA A 790 47.37 -21.37 -3.66
N ASP A 791 47.82 -20.84 -4.81
CA ASP A 791 48.74 -19.69 -4.86
C ASP A 791 48.04 -18.36 -4.54
N LEU A 792 46.75 -18.22 -4.79
CA LEU A 792 45.98 -17.02 -4.44
C LEU A 792 45.70 -16.89 -2.93
N ASP A 793 45.65 -18.02 -2.22
CA ASP A 793 45.43 -18.08 -0.77
C ASP A 793 46.71 -17.86 0.06
N ARG A 794 47.87 -17.83 -0.60
CA ARG A 794 49.19 -17.72 0.01
C ARG A 794 49.74 -16.29 -0.09
#